data_AF-A0AAJ6NPQ7-F1
#
_entry.id   AF-A0AAJ6NPQ7-F1
#
_cell.length_a   1.000
_cell.length_b   1.000
_cell.length_c   1.000
_cell.angle_alpha   90.00
_cell.angle_beta   90.00
_cell.angle_gamma   90.00
#
_symmetry.space_group_name_H-M   'P 1'
#
loop_
_entity.id
_entity.type
_entity.pdbx_description
1 polymer ?
#
loop_
_entity_poly.entity_id
_entity_poly.type
_entity_poly.pdbx_seq_one_letter_code
_entity_poly.pdbx_strand_id
1 'polypeptide(L)'
;MTSISIDNSVNFSGNSRSILKKRTLLFRYLAEINLIFGIWYLQWRITHSINFDALWLSIPLLIAEIYSYFGGVMFVLGLWRPLVRQVKSLDQMTPPLERTDWPTVDVFITCYNEPPEIVEQTAQAALGIDYPATKLRVYVLDDGNSAAMRTMTEKLCIADLHSPLLQQEANQIDAERSRLVERLQSLENLQDQTQAAEQWLQELSLVPSQNKTAAELFVQSLRQLILWLPPEHQSIAERLNTERQALKTAIHRKELELVELARFRYIARPKPVGVAHHAKAGNLNYAIFSGETAGEFILTLDADHIPKPQFLKRVLPYFYTYNLFIGKYEQNRIGFVQTPQDFYNIPAGDPFGHRASLFYGPLQQGKDGMNAAFYTGTNAILRREALINVGLQYFADEFTKDEKRLDEFQLVGGVSSNSITEDMNTAMRLHGAGWKSIYHNELLAEGLAPDDLSSTLKQRLRWAQGTIQVLLRENPLTKPGLTFWQRLQYFKTMYSYFSGFATLIFISCPIIYFFTEIVPVKTYGSDFAIHFFPAFIINRLTFLAATWGIPAREVWRSEQYAIALFPLLIQAVWSVFTGQKLNFQVTPKQRQSGIYLRLVWPQLVIFALTILGILWSIYRFAIGHLHNPWIHLLNSAWAIYNLLLLWVIIRASVWQPAKE
;
A
#
# COMPACT_ATOMS: atom_id res chain seq x y z
N MET A 1 -19.50 -0.18 14.64
CA MET A 1 -18.50 0.89 14.42
C MET A 1 -18.62 1.85 15.58
N THR A 2 -17.72 1.75 16.56
CA THR A 2 -17.39 2.86 17.44
C THR A 2 -16.04 3.36 16.95
N SER A 3 -15.95 4.65 16.67
CA SER A 3 -14.69 5.33 16.42
C SER A 3 -13.73 4.95 17.53
N ILE A 4 -12.58 4.38 17.16
CA ILE A 4 -11.43 4.43 18.06
C ILE A 4 -10.95 5.87 17.96
N SER A 5 -11.68 6.80 18.60
CA SER A 5 -11.02 8.00 19.10
C SER A 5 -9.86 7.49 19.92
N ILE A 6 -8.65 7.97 19.65
CA ILE A 6 -7.52 7.77 20.53
C ILE A 6 -8.03 8.18 21.90
N ASP A 7 -8.23 7.18 22.75
CA ASP A 7 -8.65 7.42 24.10
C ASP A 7 -7.51 8.25 24.69
N ASN A 8 -7.79 9.52 25.04
CA ASN A 8 -6.94 10.33 25.92
C ASN A 8 -6.79 9.66 27.31
N SER A 9 -7.13 8.38 27.43
CA SER A 9 -6.83 7.51 28.54
C SER A 9 -5.38 7.70 28.95
N VAL A 10 -5.25 8.16 30.19
CA VAL A 10 -4.03 8.30 30.98
C VAL A 10 -3.26 6.95 31.12
N ASN A 11 -3.79 5.87 30.53
CA ASN A 11 -3.31 4.49 30.62
C ASN A 11 -2.47 4.01 29.41
N PHE A 12 -2.16 4.86 28.42
CA PHE A 12 -1.28 4.48 27.30
C PHE A 12 0.19 4.72 27.63
N SER A 13 0.90 3.68 28.09
CA SER A 13 2.35 3.72 28.33
C SER A 13 3.14 3.56 27.01
N GLY A 14 3.91 4.56 26.61
CA GLY A 14 4.79 4.53 25.41
C GLY A 14 4.18 5.17 24.15
N ASN A 15 4.82 4.97 22.98
CA ASN A 15 4.43 5.58 21.70
C ASN A 15 3.58 4.70 20.79
N SER A 16 3.83 3.39 20.83
CA SER A 16 3.08 2.42 20.06
C SER A 16 2.76 1.21 20.92
N ARG A 17 1.59 0.63 20.70
CA ARG A 17 1.14 -0.61 21.32
C ARG A 17 0.70 -1.56 20.24
N SER A 18 1.25 -2.76 20.27
CA SER A 18 0.87 -3.84 19.35
C SER A 18 0.23 -4.96 20.16
N ILE A 19 -1.02 -5.27 19.88
CA ILE A 19 -1.76 -6.35 20.54
C ILE A 19 -2.24 -7.37 19.50
N LEU A 20 -2.45 -8.61 19.93
CA LEU A 20 -3.17 -9.57 19.11
C LEU A 20 -4.63 -9.14 18.98
N LYS A 21 -5.22 -9.42 17.82
CA LYS A 21 -6.65 -9.21 17.59
C LYS A 21 -7.48 -9.98 18.64
N LYS A 22 -8.62 -9.41 19.05
CA LYS A 22 -9.54 -10.07 19.99
C LYS A 22 -9.89 -11.47 19.47
N ARG A 23 -9.99 -12.44 20.39
CA ARG A 23 -10.35 -13.84 20.12
C ARG A 23 -9.37 -14.61 19.23
N THR A 24 -8.13 -14.14 19.08
CA THR A 24 -7.05 -14.89 18.39
C THR A 24 -6.86 -16.29 18.98
N LEU A 25 -6.95 -16.45 20.30
CA LEU A 25 -6.83 -17.77 20.93
C LEU A 25 -7.95 -18.73 20.49
N LEU A 26 -9.21 -18.27 20.48
CA LEU A 26 -10.33 -19.07 19.98
C LEU A 26 -10.11 -19.50 18.52
N PHE A 27 -9.66 -18.57 17.68
CA PHE A 27 -9.32 -18.87 16.29
C PHE A 27 -8.22 -19.95 16.20
N ARG A 28 -7.14 -19.85 16.99
CA ARG A 28 -6.05 -20.83 16.98
C ARG A 28 -6.51 -22.22 17.38
N TYR A 29 -7.28 -22.33 18.47
CA TYR A 29 -7.84 -23.62 18.90
C TYR A 29 -8.74 -24.24 17.83
N LEU A 30 -9.67 -23.47 17.28
CA LEU A 30 -10.54 -23.95 16.19
C LEU A 30 -9.72 -24.34 14.96
N ALA A 31 -8.68 -23.57 14.64
CA ALA A 31 -7.82 -23.83 13.51
C ALA A 31 -7.01 -25.12 13.67
N GLU A 32 -6.45 -25.41 14.85
CA GLU A 32 -5.75 -26.67 15.12
C GLU A 32 -6.70 -27.87 14.94
N ILE A 33 -7.91 -27.79 15.51
CA ILE A 33 -8.95 -28.82 15.34
C ILE A 33 -9.31 -28.97 13.86
N ASN A 34 -9.49 -27.85 13.14
CA ASN A 34 -9.80 -27.84 11.71
C ASN A 34 -8.74 -28.57 10.87
N LEU A 35 -7.46 -28.36 11.18
CA LEU A 35 -6.37 -29.04 10.49
C LEU A 35 -6.40 -30.55 10.75
N ILE A 36 -6.62 -30.97 12.00
CA ILE A 36 -6.71 -32.39 12.37
C ILE A 36 -7.88 -33.07 11.65
N PHE A 37 -9.06 -32.47 11.70
CA PHE A 37 -10.25 -33.02 11.03
C PHE A 37 -10.12 -33.00 9.51
N GLY A 38 -9.45 -31.99 8.93
CA GLY A 38 -9.17 -31.94 7.50
C GLY A 38 -8.22 -33.05 7.06
N ILE A 39 -7.15 -33.35 7.82
CA ILE A 39 -6.26 -34.49 7.54
C ILE A 39 -7.03 -35.80 7.65
N TRP A 40 -7.82 -35.96 8.72
CA TRP A 40 -8.62 -37.17 8.93
C TRP A 40 -9.61 -37.41 7.77
N TYR A 41 -10.30 -36.36 7.32
CA TYR A 41 -11.16 -36.41 6.16
C TYR A 41 -10.39 -36.78 4.88
N LEU A 42 -9.27 -36.12 4.59
CA LEU A 42 -8.48 -36.40 3.39
C LEU A 42 -7.86 -37.80 3.39
N GLN A 43 -7.41 -38.28 4.55
CA GLN A 43 -6.93 -39.65 4.69
C GLN A 43 -8.04 -40.64 4.30
N TRP A 44 -9.25 -40.47 4.82
CA TRP A 44 -10.41 -41.28 4.45
C TRP A 44 -10.75 -41.15 2.96
N ARG A 45 -10.69 -39.92 2.41
CA ARG A 45 -10.89 -39.67 0.97
C ARG A 45 -9.94 -40.49 0.10
N ILE A 46 -8.66 -40.53 0.47
CA ILE A 46 -7.61 -41.24 -0.29
C ILE A 46 -7.73 -42.76 -0.14
N THR A 47 -8.06 -43.25 1.06
CA THR A 47 -7.91 -44.68 1.39
C THR A 47 -9.19 -45.49 1.19
N HIS A 48 -10.37 -44.90 1.39
CA HIS A 48 -11.62 -45.66 1.48
C HIS A 48 -12.71 -45.20 0.51
N SER A 49 -12.72 -43.93 0.09
CA SER A 49 -13.87 -43.36 -0.63
C SER A 49 -13.61 -42.95 -2.08
N ILE A 50 -12.44 -43.25 -2.66
CA ILE A 50 -12.22 -43.10 -4.11
C ILE A 50 -13.15 -44.05 -4.88
N ASN A 51 -13.91 -43.51 -5.84
CA ASN A 51 -14.61 -44.35 -6.80
C ASN A 51 -13.70 -44.73 -7.98
N PHE A 52 -13.21 -45.97 -7.95
CA PHE A 52 -12.36 -46.54 -9.00
C PHE A 52 -13.09 -46.75 -10.34
N ASP A 53 -14.42 -46.84 -10.34
CA ASP A 53 -15.20 -46.97 -11.57
C ASP A 53 -15.35 -45.61 -12.30
N ALA A 54 -15.06 -44.50 -11.60
CA ALA A 54 -15.17 -43.15 -12.10
C ALA A 54 -13.91 -42.32 -11.78
N LEU A 55 -12.72 -42.87 -12.02
CA LEU A 55 -11.44 -42.19 -11.72
C LEU A 55 -11.33 -40.80 -12.38
N TRP A 56 -11.88 -40.65 -13.59
CA TRP A 56 -11.89 -39.39 -14.32
C TRP A 56 -12.62 -38.26 -13.60
N LEU A 57 -13.54 -38.57 -12.67
CA LEU A 57 -14.24 -37.61 -11.83
C LEU A 57 -13.67 -37.58 -10.40
N SER A 58 -13.33 -38.76 -9.86
CA SER A 58 -12.83 -38.92 -8.49
C SER A 58 -11.45 -38.28 -8.27
N ILE A 59 -10.53 -38.43 -9.22
CA ILE A 59 -9.16 -37.90 -9.10
C ILE A 59 -9.16 -36.36 -9.18
N PRO A 60 -9.82 -35.70 -10.16
CA PRO A 60 -9.90 -34.24 -10.16
C PRO A 60 -10.56 -33.68 -8.90
N LEU A 61 -11.64 -34.32 -8.40
CA LEU A 61 -12.26 -33.90 -7.15
C LEU A 61 -11.28 -33.98 -5.98
N LEU A 62 -10.57 -35.11 -5.83
CA LEU A 62 -9.57 -35.27 -4.78
C LEU A 62 -8.46 -34.21 -4.88
N ILE A 63 -7.97 -33.91 -6.09
CA ILE A 63 -6.96 -32.85 -6.30
C ILE A 63 -7.52 -31.48 -5.89
N ALA A 64 -8.78 -31.18 -6.23
CA ALA A 64 -9.44 -29.93 -5.82
C ALA A 64 -9.60 -29.84 -4.30
N GLU A 65 -9.94 -30.95 -3.63
CA GLU A 65 -10.04 -31.06 -2.17
C GLU A 65 -8.67 -30.84 -1.50
N ILE A 66 -7.61 -31.48 -2.00
CA ILE A 66 -6.24 -31.29 -1.53
C ILE A 66 -5.79 -29.83 -1.73
N TYR A 67 -6.05 -29.25 -2.91
CA TYR A 67 -5.75 -27.85 -3.21
C TYR A 67 -6.42 -26.91 -2.19
N SER A 68 -7.69 -27.18 -1.88
CA SER A 68 -8.51 -26.35 -0.99
C SER A 68 -8.08 -26.50 0.46
N TYR A 69 -7.75 -27.74 0.88
CA TYR A 69 -7.20 -28.00 2.20
C TYR A 69 -5.85 -27.31 2.39
N PHE A 70 -4.93 -27.42 1.43
CA PHE A 70 -3.65 -26.70 1.46
C PHE A 70 -3.85 -25.18 1.50
N GLY A 71 -4.80 -24.65 0.71
CA GLY A 71 -5.22 -23.24 0.79
C GLY A 71 -5.74 -22.85 2.18
N GLY A 72 -6.50 -23.73 2.82
CA GLY A 72 -6.97 -23.59 4.21
C GLY A 72 -5.83 -23.59 5.24
N VAL A 73 -4.82 -24.45 5.08
CA VAL A 73 -3.60 -24.45 5.90
C VAL A 73 -2.89 -23.11 5.77
N MET A 74 -2.68 -22.63 4.53
CA MET A 74 -2.08 -21.31 4.29
C MET A 74 -2.93 -20.17 4.88
N PHE A 75 -4.25 -20.29 4.81
CA PHE A 75 -5.17 -19.33 5.43
C PHE A 75 -4.94 -19.23 6.94
N VAL A 76 -4.97 -20.38 7.63
CA VAL A 76 -4.73 -20.50 9.08
C VAL A 76 -3.38 -19.96 9.48
N LEU A 77 -2.31 -20.44 8.84
CA LEU A 77 -0.95 -20.01 9.12
C LEU A 77 -0.81 -18.52 8.91
N GLY A 78 -1.35 -17.98 7.81
CA GLY A 78 -1.26 -16.55 7.54
C GLY A 78 -2.05 -15.65 8.50
N LEU A 79 -2.92 -16.21 9.33
CA LEU A 79 -3.68 -15.52 10.38
C LEU A 79 -3.23 -15.93 11.79
N TRP A 80 -2.07 -16.58 11.92
CA TRP A 80 -1.62 -17.08 13.22
C TRP A 80 -1.34 -15.96 14.23
N ARG A 81 -0.90 -14.79 13.77
CA ARG A 81 -0.54 -13.64 14.61
C ARG A 81 -1.13 -12.33 14.07
N PRO A 82 -2.46 -12.13 14.07
CA PRO A 82 -3.06 -10.91 13.55
C PRO A 82 -2.82 -9.77 14.55
N LEU A 83 -2.06 -8.75 14.14
CA LEU A 83 -1.75 -7.60 14.97
C LEU A 83 -2.77 -6.47 14.78
N VAL A 84 -3.09 -5.81 15.89
CA VAL A 84 -3.74 -4.51 15.92
C VAL A 84 -2.73 -3.55 16.54
N ARG A 85 -2.36 -2.53 15.76
CA ARG A 85 -1.43 -1.49 16.19
C ARG A 85 -2.16 -0.22 16.53
N GLN A 86 -1.80 0.33 17.67
CA GLN A 86 -2.18 1.67 18.09
C GLN A 86 -0.89 2.48 18.20
N VAL A 87 -0.93 3.70 17.68
CA VAL A 87 0.19 4.64 17.74
C VAL A 87 -0.34 6.00 18.15
N LYS A 88 0.44 6.73 18.94
CA LYS A 88 0.17 8.15 19.19
C LYS A 88 0.37 8.93 17.90
N SER A 89 -0.36 10.03 17.76
CA SER A 89 -0.10 11.00 16.70
C SER A 89 1.32 11.59 16.85
N LEU A 90 1.93 12.05 15.76
CA LEU A 90 3.29 12.60 15.74
C LEU A 90 3.49 13.75 16.73
N ASP A 91 2.49 14.63 16.85
CA ASP A 91 2.42 15.73 17.81
C ASP A 91 2.17 15.30 19.27
N GLN A 92 1.83 14.03 19.48
CA GLN A 92 1.52 13.44 20.79
C GLN A 92 2.58 12.43 21.24
N MET A 93 3.69 12.32 20.51
CA MET A 93 4.78 11.41 20.87
C MET A 93 5.34 11.71 22.26
N THR A 94 5.82 10.67 22.93
CA THR A 94 6.35 10.72 24.29
C THR A 94 7.69 10.00 24.34
N PRO A 95 8.81 10.72 24.54
CA PRO A 95 8.91 12.19 24.64
C PRO A 95 8.47 12.94 23.36
N PRO A 96 8.11 14.23 23.43
CA PRO A 96 7.74 15.01 22.25
C PRO A 96 8.86 15.07 21.21
N LEU A 97 8.50 15.03 19.93
CA LEU A 97 9.42 15.30 18.82
C LEU A 97 9.14 16.72 18.32
N GLU A 98 10.15 17.58 18.41
CA GLU A 98 10.06 18.97 17.97
C GLU A 98 9.69 19.07 16.49
N ARG A 99 8.86 20.05 16.12
CA ARG A 99 8.39 20.22 14.73
C ARG A 99 9.56 20.46 13.75
N THR A 100 10.64 21.05 14.23
CA THR A 100 11.90 21.24 13.48
C THR A 100 12.57 19.92 13.11
N ASP A 101 12.31 18.84 13.85
CA ASP A 101 12.89 17.51 13.63
C ASP A 101 11.94 16.57 12.88
N TRP A 102 10.72 17.02 12.55
CA TRP A 102 9.79 16.25 11.72
C TRP A 102 10.39 16.05 10.32
N PRO A 103 10.15 14.91 9.67
CA PRO A 103 10.80 14.63 8.40
C PRO A 103 10.12 15.38 7.25
N THR A 104 10.82 15.55 6.15
CA THR A 104 10.21 16.05 4.90
C THR A 104 9.42 14.95 4.20
N VAL A 105 8.29 15.31 3.59
CA VAL A 105 7.39 14.37 2.90
C VAL A 105 7.01 14.91 1.52
N ASP A 106 7.24 14.08 0.51
CA ASP A 106 6.69 14.30 -0.83
C ASP A 106 5.43 13.45 -1.02
N VAL A 107 4.33 14.08 -1.41
CA VAL A 107 3.07 13.41 -1.76
C VAL A 107 3.02 13.26 -3.27
N PHE A 108 3.01 12.03 -3.76
CA PHE A 108 2.93 11.71 -5.18
C PHE A 108 1.52 11.28 -5.54
N ILE A 109 0.87 12.08 -6.38
CA ILE A 109 -0.45 11.79 -6.95
C ILE A 109 -0.23 11.34 -8.39
N THR A 110 -0.37 10.03 -8.67
CA THR A 110 -0.13 9.49 -10.01
C THR A 110 -1.39 9.54 -10.87
N CYS A 111 -1.31 10.13 -12.06
CA CYS A 111 -2.37 10.12 -13.06
C CYS A 111 -1.85 9.75 -14.46
N TYR A 112 -2.76 9.37 -15.33
CA TYR A 112 -2.54 9.07 -16.74
C TYR A 112 -3.62 9.74 -17.60
N ASN A 113 -4.88 9.34 -17.48
CA ASN A 113 -5.98 9.87 -18.30
C ASN A 113 -7.20 10.28 -17.45
N GLU A 114 -7.01 10.43 -16.15
CA GLU A 114 -8.06 10.87 -15.23
C GLU A 114 -8.48 12.31 -15.56
N PRO A 115 -9.78 12.63 -15.44
CA PRO A 115 -10.28 13.99 -15.55
C PRO A 115 -9.56 14.93 -14.55
N PRO A 116 -9.17 16.15 -14.95
CA PRO A 116 -8.50 17.09 -14.07
C PRO A 116 -9.26 17.35 -12.77
N GLU A 117 -10.60 17.33 -12.80
CA GLU A 117 -11.44 17.61 -11.63
C GLU A 117 -11.29 16.53 -10.54
N ILE A 118 -11.07 15.27 -10.92
CA ILE A 118 -10.83 14.18 -9.97
C ILE A 118 -9.46 14.37 -9.30
N VAL A 119 -8.44 14.69 -10.10
CA VAL A 119 -7.08 14.91 -9.61
C VAL A 119 -7.00 16.17 -8.74
N GLU A 120 -7.73 17.22 -9.10
CA GLU A 120 -7.83 18.47 -8.35
C GLU A 120 -8.36 18.23 -6.93
N GLN A 121 -9.41 17.41 -6.76
CA GLN A 121 -9.96 17.07 -5.45
C GLN A 121 -8.91 16.37 -4.56
N THR A 122 -8.20 15.39 -5.12
CA THR A 122 -7.13 14.69 -4.40
C THR A 122 -5.97 15.63 -4.06
N ALA A 123 -5.59 16.51 -4.98
CA ALA A 123 -4.52 17.49 -4.79
C ALA A 123 -4.86 18.54 -3.71
N GLN A 124 -6.08 19.07 -3.73
CA GLN A 124 -6.57 20.00 -2.69
C GLN A 124 -6.56 19.34 -1.30
N ALA A 125 -7.02 18.09 -1.21
CA ALA A 125 -6.97 17.35 0.05
C ALA A 125 -5.55 17.03 0.51
N ALA A 126 -4.62 16.74 -0.42
CA ALA A 126 -3.21 16.56 -0.12
C ALA A 126 -2.54 17.85 0.40
N LEU A 127 -2.87 19.02 -0.17
CA LEU A 127 -2.41 20.32 0.33
C LEU A 127 -3.02 20.69 1.69
N GLY A 128 -4.21 20.15 1.99
CA GLY A 128 -4.92 20.26 3.26
C GLY A 128 -4.48 19.28 4.35
N ILE A 129 -3.44 18.47 4.10
CA ILE A 129 -2.84 17.63 5.16
C ILE A 129 -2.27 18.54 6.24
N ASP A 130 -2.61 18.23 7.50
CA ASP A 130 -2.15 18.94 8.69
C ASP A 130 -0.68 18.58 8.96
N TYR A 131 0.22 19.34 8.31
CA TYR A 131 1.66 19.19 8.38
C TYR A 131 2.36 20.54 8.10
N PRO A 132 3.58 20.80 8.62
CA PRO A 132 4.30 22.04 8.35
C PRO A 132 4.46 22.27 6.84
N ALA A 133 4.09 23.45 6.36
CA ALA A 133 4.08 23.76 4.94
C ALA A 133 5.48 23.71 4.31
N THR A 134 6.52 24.03 5.09
CA THR A 134 7.93 23.94 4.70
C THR A 134 8.45 22.50 4.57
N LYS A 135 7.69 21.50 5.02
CA LYS A 135 8.08 20.08 5.03
C LYS A 135 7.18 19.18 4.21
N LEU A 136 6.10 19.71 3.66
CA LEU A 136 5.16 19.00 2.81
C LEU A 136 5.28 19.52 1.39
N ARG A 137 5.54 18.64 0.42
CA ARG A 137 5.48 18.96 -1.01
C ARG A 137 4.51 18.01 -1.70
N VAL A 138 3.67 18.52 -2.59
CA VAL A 138 2.63 17.75 -3.28
C VAL A 138 2.90 17.82 -4.78
N TYR A 139 2.98 16.65 -5.41
CA TYR A 139 3.34 16.49 -6.81
C TYR A 139 2.24 15.76 -7.57
N VAL A 140 1.76 16.36 -8.66
CA VAL A 140 0.97 15.67 -9.68
C VAL A 140 1.94 15.05 -10.68
N LEU A 141 1.98 13.72 -10.72
CA LEU A 141 2.80 12.94 -11.63
C LEU A 141 1.93 12.53 -12.83
N ASP A 142 1.95 13.34 -13.88
CA ASP A 142 1.09 13.18 -15.06
C ASP A 142 1.79 12.39 -16.16
N ASP A 143 1.40 11.12 -16.27
CA ASP A 143 1.87 10.24 -17.33
C ASP A 143 1.07 10.45 -18.63
N GLY A 144 -0.07 11.14 -18.63
CA GLY A 144 -0.79 11.50 -19.87
C GLY A 144 -0.19 12.71 -20.59
N ASN A 145 0.53 13.55 -19.86
CA ASN A 145 1.07 14.83 -20.32
C ASN A 145 -0.02 15.73 -20.93
N SER A 146 -1.15 15.87 -20.23
CA SER A 146 -2.33 16.59 -20.70
C SER A 146 -2.20 18.10 -20.46
N ALA A 147 -2.49 18.91 -21.49
CA ALA A 147 -2.53 20.36 -21.35
C ALA A 147 -3.56 20.80 -20.29
N ALA A 148 -4.71 20.12 -20.20
CA ALA A 148 -5.72 20.44 -19.19
C ALA A 148 -5.23 20.15 -17.76
N MET A 149 -4.47 19.07 -17.58
CA MET A 149 -3.87 18.73 -16.27
C MET A 149 -2.83 19.77 -15.86
N ARG A 150 -2.00 20.23 -16.79
CA ARG A 150 -1.04 21.33 -16.58
C ARG A 150 -1.74 22.61 -16.15
N THR A 151 -2.76 23.05 -16.89
CA THR A 151 -3.54 24.26 -16.55
C THR A 151 -4.20 24.17 -15.18
N MET A 152 -4.80 23.02 -14.84
CA MET A 152 -5.36 22.80 -13.50
C MET A 152 -4.28 22.91 -12.42
N THR A 153 -3.12 22.28 -12.65
CA THR A 153 -2.02 22.27 -11.69
C THR A 153 -1.43 23.67 -11.48
N GLU A 154 -1.26 24.45 -12.55
CA GLU A 154 -0.82 25.85 -12.50
C GLU A 154 -1.80 26.72 -11.70
N LYS A 155 -3.11 26.61 -11.98
CA LYS A 155 -4.15 27.34 -11.26
C LYS A 155 -4.14 27.02 -9.76
N LEU A 156 -4.03 25.75 -9.40
CA LEU A 156 -4.03 25.32 -8.01
C LEU A 156 -2.71 25.70 -7.30
N CYS A 157 -1.58 25.73 -8.01
CA CYS A 157 -0.31 26.23 -7.49
C CYS A 157 -0.40 27.71 -7.10
N ILE A 158 -0.94 28.55 -7.99
CA ILE A 158 -1.18 29.97 -7.71
C ILE A 158 -2.12 30.13 -6.51
N ALA A 159 -3.20 29.33 -6.45
CA ALA A 159 -4.14 29.38 -5.33
C ALA A 159 -3.49 29.00 -3.98
N ASP A 160 -2.62 27.97 -3.94
CA ASP A 160 -1.90 27.57 -2.73
C ASP A 160 -0.91 28.66 -2.29
N LEU A 161 -0.17 29.28 -3.22
CA LEU A 161 0.74 30.40 -2.91
C LEU A 161 0.01 31.57 -2.25
N HIS A 162 -1.25 31.83 -2.61
CA HIS A 162 -2.10 32.85 -1.98
C HIS A 162 -2.83 32.36 -0.72
N SER A 163 -2.60 31.12 -0.28
CA SER A 163 -3.26 30.59 0.92
C SER A 163 -2.80 31.33 2.18
N PRO A 164 -3.69 31.54 3.18
CA PRO A 164 -3.31 32.19 4.43
C PRO A 164 -2.14 31.50 5.13
N LEU A 165 -2.06 30.16 5.04
CA LEU A 165 -0.98 29.36 5.62
C LEU A 165 0.37 29.72 5.00
N LEU A 166 0.50 29.68 3.67
CA LEU A 166 1.76 30.01 3.01
C LEU A 166 2.11 31.49 3.11
N GLN A 167 1.12 32.39 3.08
CA GLN A 167 1.36 33.82 3.28
C GLN A 167 1.91 34.12 4.68
N GLN A 168 1.40 33.44 5.71
CA GLN A 168 1.92 33.56 7.07
C GLN A 168 3.37 33.09 7.17
N GLU A 169 3.70 31.93 6.62
CA GLU A 169 5.06 31.38 6.61
C GLU A 169 6.02 32.24 5.77
N ALA A 170 5.57 32.72 4.60
CA ALA A 170 6.34 33.63 3.76
C ALA A 170 6.67 34.93 4.51
N ASN A 171 5.69 35.54 5.17
CA ASN A 171 5.89 36.75 5.97
C ASN A 171 6.85 36.52 7.13
N GLN A 172 6.80 35.35 7.78
CA GLN A 172 7.74 34.99 8.84
C GLN A 172 9.18 34.91 8.30
N ILE A 173 9.39 34.19 7.20
CA ILE A 173 10.71 34.01 6.59
C ILE A 173 11.24 35.34 6.04
N ASP A 174 10.39 36.16 5.43
CA ASP A 174 10.74 37.48 4.92
C ASP A 174 11.12 38.46 6.05
N ALA A 175 10.42 38.42 7.17
CA ALA A 175 10.78 39.20 8.35
C ALA A 175 12.13 38.76 8.95
N GLU A 176 12.41 37.47 9.01
CA GLU A 176 13.72 36.94 9.42
C GLU A 176 14.82 37.36 8.45
N ARG A 177 14.60 37.26 7.14
CA ARG A 177 15.53 37.74 6.10
C ARG A 177 15.81 39.23 6.28
N SER A 178 14.77 40.04 6.46
CA SER A 178 14.89 41.50 6.60
C SER A 178 15.73 41.89 7.82
N ARG A 179 15.55 41.22 8.97
CA ARG A 179 16.42 41.41 10.15
C ARG A 179 17.89 41.07 9.87
N LEU A 180 18.17 40.02 9.10
CA LEU A 180 19.54 39.65 8.72
C LEU A 180 20.15 40.70 7.78
N VAL A 181 19.37 41.25 6.84
CA VAL A 181 19.78 42.33 5.94
C VAL A 181 20.08 43.61 6.73
N GLU A 182 19.21 44.01 7.66
CA GLU A 182 19.44 45.15 8.55
C GLU A 182 20.72 44.95 9.37
N ARG A 183 20.96 43.74 9.87
CA ARG A 183 22.19 43.41 10.61
C ARG A 183 23.42 43.53 9.73
N LEU A 184 23.37 43.02 8.49
CA LEU A 184 24.45 43.14 7.53
C LEU A 184 24.76 44.62 7.22
N GLN A 185 23.73 45.43 6.98
CA GLN A 185 23.88 46.85 6.72
C GLN A 185 24.45 47.60 7.93
N SER A 186 24.06 47.23 9.16
CA SER A 186 24.65 47.79 10.37
C SER A 186 26.15 47.51 10.49
N LEU A 187 26.62 46.33 10.05
CA LEU A 187 28.04 45.99 10.02
C LEU A 187 28.79 46.74 8.91
N GLU A 188 28.16 46.91 7.75
CA GLU A 188 28.73 47.69 6.63
C GLU A 188 28.91 49.17 7.01
N ASN A 189 27.96 49.74 7.75
CA ASN A 189 28.06 51.11 8.26
C ASN A 189 29.19 51.32 9.28
N LEU A 190 29.67 50.25 9.93
CA LEU A 190 30.78 50.31 10.90
C LEU A 190 32.16 50.14 10.24
N GLN A 191 32.22 49.96 8.92
CA GLN A 191 33.45 49.60 8.22
C GLN A 191 34.56 50.65 8.38
N ASP A 192 34.23 51.94 8.20
CA ASP A 192 35.19 53.04 8.33
C ASP A 192 35.72 53.17 9.77
N GLN A 193 34.83 53.05 10.76
CA GLN A 193 35.18 53.11 12.18
C GLN A 193 36.07 51.93 12.59
N THR A 194 35.81 50.76 12.04
CA THR A 194 36.61 49.56 12.29
C THR A 194 38.01 49.71 11.69
N GLN A 195 38.10 50.24 10.46
CA GLN A 195 39.38 50.46 9.79
C GLN A 195 40.23 51.49 10.55
N ALA A 196 39.61 52.56 11.05
CA ALA A 196 40.27 53.54 11.91
C ALA A 196 40.73 52.92 13.25
N ALA A 197 39.88 52.12 13.89
CA ALA A 197 40.23 51.43 15.14
C ALA A 197 41.39 50.44 14.94
N GLU A 198 41.44 49.75 13.81
CA GLU A 198 42.48 48.77 13.49
C GLU A 198 43.83 49.44 13.18
N GLN A 199 43.81 50.56 12.45
CA GLN A 199 45.00 51.41 12.26
C GLN A 199 45.54 51.92 13.60
N TRP A 200 44.67 52.46 14.46
CA TRP A 200 45.05 52.93 15.78
C TRP A 200 45.64 51.82 16.67
N LEU A 201 45.08 50.61 16.61
CA LEU A 201 45.60 49.44 17.34
C LEU A 201 46.96 48.96 16.79
N GLN A 202 47.21 49.09 15.48
CA GLN A 202 48.52 48.78 14.88
C GLN A 202 49.57 49.78 15.35
N GLU A 203 49.27 51.07 15.34
CA GLU A 203 50.17 52.13 15.83
C GLU A 203 50.56 51.92 17.30
N LEU A 204 49.60 51.59 18.17
CA LEU A 204 49.83 51.29 19.59
C LEU A 204 50.70 50.06 19.84
N SER A 205 50.67 49.09 18.93
CA SER A 205 51.47 47.86 19.06
C SER A 205 52.96 48.06 18.76
N LEU A 206 53.33 49.18 18.12
CA LEU A 206 54.71 49.56 17.80
C LEU A 206 55.41 50.30 18.96
N VAL A 207 54.70 50.66 20.03
CA VAL A 207 55.25 51.37 21.20
C VAL A 207 55.98 50.40 22.15
N PRO A 208 57.26 50.67 22.53
CA PRO A 208 58.04 49.81 23.42
C PRO A 208 57.41 49.62 24.80
N SER A 209 57.51 48.40 25.34
CA SER A 209 56.80 47.94 26.56
C SER A 209 57.10 48.73 27.84
N GLN A 210 58.21 49.46 27.91
CA GLN A 210 58.60 50.25 29.09
C GLN A 210 57.84 51.59 29.23
N ASN A 211 57.13 52.05 28.20
CA ASN A 211 56.44 53.35 28.18
C ASN A 211 54.90 53.26 28.11
N LYS A 212 54.32 52.06 28.28
CA LYS A 212 52.87 51.89 28.11
C LYS A 212 52.09 52.43 29.30
N THR A 213 51.19 53.38 29.05
CA THR A 213 50.27 53.88 30.09
C THR A 213 49.22 52.81 30.47
N ALA A 214 48.60 52.91 31.65
CA ALA A 214 47.56 51.97 32.10
C ALA A 214 46.37 51.87 31.11
N ALA A 215 46.07 52.97 30.41
CA ALA A 215 45.06 53.01 29.36
C ALA A 215 45.44 52.13 28.15
N GLU A 216 46.71 52.09 27.75
CA GLU A 216 47.19 51.28 26.62
C GLU A 216 47.14 49.78 26.92
N LEU A 217 47.45 49.39 28.16
CA LEU A 217 47.30 48.00 28.63
C LEU A 217 45.83 47.57 28.69
N PHE A 218 44.93 48.46 29.12
CA PHE A 218 43.49 48.21 29.09
C PHE A 218 42.99 48.03 27.66
N VAL A 219 43.43 48.87 26.71
CA VAL A 219 43.07 48.78 25.28
C VAL A 219 43.60 47.49 24.64
N GLN A 220 44.82 47.07 24.94
CA GLN A 220 45.34 45.77 24.48
C GLN A 220 44.54 44.60 25.06
N SER A 221 44.13 44.67 26.33
CA SER A 221 43.29 43.64 26.97
C SER A 221 41.89 43.60 26.37
N LEU A 222 41.32 44.77 26.02
CA LEU A 222 40.03 44.89 25.33
C LEU A 222 40.11 44.31 23.91
N ARG A 223 41.22 44.55 23.18
CA ARG A 223 41.49 43.92 21.87
C ARG A 223 41.54 42.39 22.00
N GLN A 224 42.24 41.88 23.01
CA GLN A 224 42.29 40.44 23.27
C GLN A 224 40.88 39.89 23.57
N LEU A 225 40.09 40.58 24.39
CA LEU A 225 38.69 40.22 24.68
C LEU A 225 37.81 40.18 23.42
N ILE A 226 37.93 41.18 22.54
CA ILE A 226 37.20 41.26 21.27
C ILE A 226 37.60 40.11 20.32
N LEU A 227 38.88 39.71 20.36
CA LEU A 227 39.42 38.59 19.56
C LEU A 227 39.24 37.21 20.22
N TRP A 228 38.77 37.11 21.47
CA TRP A 228 38.84 35.87 22.27
C TRP A 228 37.79 34.81 21.93
N LEU A 229 36.81 35.10 21.07
CA LEU A 229 35.63 34.25 20.88
C LEU A 229 35.60 33.45 19.56
N PRO A 230 36.71 33.39 18.78
CA PRO A 230 37.42 32.12 18.57
C PRO A 230 38.93 32.28 18.23
N PRO A 231 39.77 31.22 18.38
CA PRO A 231 41.24 31.29 18.23
C PRO A 231 41.76 31.44 16.78
N GLU A 232 40.90 31.74 15.81
CA GLU A 232 41.22 31.63 14.37
C GLU A 232 41.47 32.97 13.66
N HIS A 233 41.26 34.12 14.31
CA HIS A 233 41.28 35.41 13.61
C HIS A 233 42.39 36.33 14.14
N GLN A 234 43.15 36.92 13.21
CA GLN A 234 44.32 37.76 13.49
C GLN A 234 43.95 39.26 13.61
N SER A 235 42.75 39.65 13.15
CA SER A 235 42.33 41.04 13.00
C SER A 235 40.83 41.26 13.24
N ILE A 236 40.43 42.50 13.55
CA ILE A 236 39.02 42.88 13.72
C ILE A 236 38.32 42.88 12.35
N ALA A 237 38.98 43.36 11.30
CA ALA A 237 38.47 43.26 9.94
C ALA A 237 38.25 41.82 9.49
N GLU A 238 39.14 40.89 9.83
CA GLU A 238 38.98 39.47 9.51
C GLU A 238 37.74 38.89 10.18
N ARG A 239 37.52 39.17 11.48
CA ARG A 239 36.31 38.77 12.20
C ARG A 239 35.03 39.32 11.58
N LEU A 240 35.01 40.63 11.29
CA LEU A 240 33.83 41.26 10.68
C LEU A 240 33.56 40.72 9.28
N ASN A 241 34.60 40.36 8.53
CA ASN A 241 34.43 39.75 7.22
C ASN A 241 33.85 38.33 7.30
N THR A 242 34.29 37.53 8.28
CA THR A 242 33.69 36.22 8.57
C THR A 242 32.21 36.34 8.94
N GLU A 243 31.86 37.27 9.83
CA GLU A 243 30.47 37.55 10.21
C GLU A 243 29.65 38.04 9.01
N ARG A 244 30.23 38.90 8.16
CA ARG A 244 29.59 39.37 6.93
C ARG A 244 29.26 38.20 5.98
N GLN A 245 30.20 37.28 5.79
CA GLN A 245 29.96 36.09 4.96
C GLN A 245 28.93 35.14 5.58
N ALA A 246 28.96 34.96 6.90
CA ALA A 246 27.95 34.18 7.60
C ALA A 246 26.55 34.78 7.41
N LEU A 247 26.40 36.10 7.55
CA LEU A 247 25.14 36.80 7.31
C LEU A 247 24.69 36.71 5.85
N LYS A 248 25.57 36.94 4.88
CA LYS A 248 25.25 36.77 3.44
C LYS A 248 24.76 35.36 3.14
N THR A 249 25.42 34.35 3.71
CA THR A 249 25.01 32.95 3.58
C THR A 249 23.64 32.68 4.22
N ALA A 250 23.37 33.26 5.39
CA ALA A 250 22.09 33.14 6.07
C ALA A 250 20.95 33.84 5.32
N ILE A 251 21.20 35.02 4.75
CA ILE A 251 20.25 35.74 3.90
C ILE A 251 19.93 34.91 2.67
N HIS A 252 20.95 34.42 1.96
CA HIS A 252 20.77 33.58 0.78
C HIS A 252 19.98 32.30 1.11
N ARG A 253 20.22 31.69 2.27
CA ARG A 253 19.42 30.54 2.74
C ARG A 253 17.95 30.91 2.92
N LYS A 254 17.64 32.08 3.48
CA LYS A 254 16.25 32.56 3.65
C LYS A 254 15.57 32.88 2.32
N GLU A 255 16.31 33.39 1.34
CA GLU A 255 15.81 33.57 -0.03
C GLU A 255 15.45 32.22 -0.68
N LEU A 256 16.31 31.20 -0.52
CA LEU A 256 16.01 29.84 -0.98
C LEU A 256 14.78 29.26 -0.28
N GLU A 257 14.63 29.46 1.03
CA GLU A 257 13.43 29.03 1.78
C GLU A 257 12.15 29.64 1.21
N LEU A 258 12.15 30.93 0.83
CA LEU A 258 11.01 31.60 0.18
C LEU A 258 10.70 31.00 -1.21
N VAL A 259 11.71 30.68 -2.00
CA VAL A 259 11.53 30.03 -3.32
C VAL A 259 10.98 28.62 -3.14
N GLU A 260 11.47 27.88 -2.15
CA GLU A 260 11.06 26.51 -1.87
C GLU A 260 9.66 26.38 -1.24
N LEU A 261 9.08 27.48 -0.74
CA LEU A 261 7.72 27.51 -0.19
C LEU A 261 6.65 27.08 -1.21
N ALA A 262 6.95 27.19 -2.51
CA ALA A 262 6.13 26.64 -3.57
C ALA A 262 6.11 25.10 -3.48
N ARG A 263 5.11 24.60 -2.75
CA ARG A 263 4.98 23.18 -2.40
C ARG A 263 4.13 22.36 -3.36
N PHE A 264 3.31 22.97 -4.22
CA PHE A 264 2.53 22.24 -5.23
C PHE A 264 3.22 22.25 -6.59
N ARG A 265 3.47 21.07 -7.17
CA ARG A 265 4.33 20.92 -8.36
C ARG A 265 3.75 19.91 -9.36
N TYR A 266 4.11 20.09 -10.63
CA TYR A 266 3.73 19.24 -11.75
C TYR A 266 4.97 18.54 -12.31
N ILE A 267 4.91 17.23 -12.52
CA ILE A 267 5.95 16.47 -13.21
C ILE A 267 5.29 15.65 -14.32
N ALA A 268 5.79 15.80 -15.55
CA ALA A 268 5.48 14.91 -16.67
C ALA A 268 6.78 14.46 -17.32
N ARG A 269 6.96 13.15 -17.42
CA ARG A 269 8.18 12.55 -17.97
C ARG A 269 8.15 12.49 -19.50
N PRO A 270 9.30 12.57 -20.17
CA PRO A 270 9.39 12.32 -21.60
C PRO A 270 9.07 10.85 -21.91
N LYS A 271 8.43 10.60 -23.06
CA LYS A 271 8.11 9.26 -23.55
C LYS A 271 8.64 9.06 -24.97
N PRO A 272 9.93 8.72 -25.12
CA PRO A 272 10.51 8.46 -26.43
C PRO A 272 9.84 7.27 -27.12
N VAL A 273 9.61 7.38 -28.43
CA VAL A 273 8.99 6.31 -29.21
C VAL A 273 9.88 5.07 -29.21
N GLY A 274 9.31 3.91 -28.89
CA GLY A 274 10.01 2.62 -28.90
C GLY A 274 10.71 2.24 -27.60
N VAL A 275 10.70 3.10 -26.58
CA VAL A 275 11.26 2.81 -25.25
C VAL A 275 10.17 2.36 -24.29
N ALA A 276 10.43 1.36 -23.45
CA ALA A 276 9.47 0.91 -22.46
C ALA A 276 9.27 1.96 -21.36
N HIS A 277 8.01 2.28 -21.04
CA HIS A 277 7.69 3.32 -20.04
C HIS A 277 7.33 2.76 -18.66
N HIS A 278 7.14 1.45 -18.51
CA HIS A 278 6.84 0.81 -17.21
C HIS A 278 5.65 1.40 -16.43
N ALA A 279 4.67 1.99 -17.13
CA ALA A 279 3.42 2.53 -16.57
C ALA A 279 3.64 3.34 -15.27
N LYS A 280 2.85 3.06 -14.22
CA LYS A 280 2.89 3.77 -12.93
C LYS A 280 4.24 3.65 -12.22
N ALA A 281 4.87 2.47 -12.25
CA ALA A 281 6.20 2.26 -11.64
C ALA A 281 7.24 3.21 -12.23
N GLY A 282 7.28 3.32 -13.56
CA GLY A 282 8.20 4.22 -14.23
C GLY A 282 7.90 5.70 -13.97
N ASN A 283 6.62 6.07 -13.77
CA ASN A 283 6.24 7.45 -13.43
C ASN A 283 6.74 7.83 -12.02
N LEU A 284 6.52 6.94 -11.04
CA LEU A 284 7.06 7.09 -9.68
C LEU A 284 8.59 7.16 -9.68
N ASN A 285 9.25 6.26 -10.41
CA ASN A 285 10.71 6.23 -10.48
C ASN A 285 11.28 7.50 -11.13
N TYR A 286 10.67 7.98 -12.22
CA TYR A 286 11.11 9.22 -12.84
C TYR A 286 11.06 10.39 -11.85
N ALA A 287 9.97 10.53 -11.10
CA ALA A 287 9.86 11.56 -10.07
C ALA A 287 10.89 11.41 -8.93
N ILE A 288 11.24 10.18 -8.56
CA ILE A 288 12.26 9.89 -7.54
C ILE A 288 13.66 10.32 -8.01
N PHE A 289 13.98 10.10 -9.29
CA PHE A 289 15.32 10.28 -9.84
C PHE A 289 15.50 11.56 -10.69
N SER A 290 14.45 12.34 -10.95
CA SER A 290 14.54 13.57 -11.76
C SER A 290 15.35 14.69 -11.10
N GLY A 291 15.56 14.62 -9.79
CA GLY A 291 16.19 15.68 -8.99
C GLY A 291 15.21 16.77 -8.52
N GLU A 292 13.93 16.69 -8.89
CA GLU A 292 12.89 17.66 -8.50
C GLU A 292 12.23 17.35 -7.14
N THR A 293 12.48 16.14 -6.62
CA THR A 293 11.89 15.62 -5.37
C THR A 293 13.00 15.23 -4.40
N ALA A 294 12.81 15.51 -3.11
CA ALA A 294 13.87 15.38 -2.10
C ALA A 294 13.37 14.98 -0.70
N GLY A 295 12.07 14.75 -0.53
CA GLY A 295 11.47 14.37 0.74
C GLY A 295 12.00 13.04 1.26
N GLU A 296 12.30 12.95 2.55
CA GLU A 296 12.78 11.72 3.20
C GLU A 296 11.77 10.57 3.09
N PHE A 297 10.48 10.92 3.09
CA PHE A 297 9.38 9.99 2.90
C PHE A 297 8.52 10.37 1.69
N ILE A 298 7.92 9.35 1.08
CA ILE A 298 7.04 9.48 -0.08
C ILE A 298 5.67 8.92 0.30
N LEU A 299 4.62 9.75 0.26
CA LEU A 299 3.24 9.30 0.31
C LEU A 299 2.74 9.06 -1.12
N THR A 300 2.39 7.83 -1.46
CA THR A 300 1.81 7.51 -2.79
C THR A 300 0.29 7.49 -2.72
N LEU A 301 -0.35 8.27 -3.59
CA LEU A 301 -1.79 8.33 -3.79
C LEU A 301 -2.12 8.09 -5.26
N ASP A 302 -3.16 7.29 -5.51
CA ASP A 302 -3.83 7.28 -6.81
C ASP A 302 -4.58 8.60 -7.02
N ALA A 303 -4.80 8.98 -8.28
CA ALA A 303 -5.44 10.24 -8.65
C ALA A 303 -6.84 10.45 -8.03
N ASP A 304 -7.52 9.38 -7.63
CA ASP A 304 -8.87 9.36 -7.07
C ASP A 304 -8.91 9.09 -5.56
N HIS A 305 -7.77 8.99 -4.87
CA HIS A 305 -7.70 8.69 -3.45
C HIS A 305 -7.48 9.94 -2.61
N ILE A 306 -8.55 10.43 -2.00
CA ILE A 306 -8.60 11.69 -1.23
C ILE A 306 -8.08 11.45 0.20
N PRO A 307 -6.93 12.02 0.60
CA PRO A 307 -6.36 11.82 1.93
C PRO A 307 -7.07 12.66 3.01
N LYS A 308 -7.07 12.17 4.24
CA LYS A 308 -7.55 12.89 5.43
C LYS A 308 -6.46 13.80 6.01
N PRO A 309 -6.82 14.92 6.66
CA PRO A 309 -5.84 15.88 7.17
C PRO A 309 -4.78 15.27 8.09
N GLN A 310 -5.16 14.29 8.92
CA GLN A 310 -4.27 13.66 9.88
C GLN A 310 -3.34 12.57 9.31
N PHE A 311 -3.36 12.28 8.01
CA PHE A 311 -2.68 11.11 7.41
C PHE A 311 -1.23 10.97 7.90
N LEU A 312 -0.41 12.00 7.70
CA LEU A 312 1.03 11.95 8.00
C LEU A 312 1.29 11.79 9.50
N LYS A 313 0.56 12.54 10.33
CA LYS A 313 0.72 12.49 11.79
C LYS A 313 0.37 11.12 12.38
N ARG A 314 -0.55 10.37 11.76
CA ARG A 314 -0.93 9.02 12.19
C ARG A 314 0.03 7.92 11.74
N VAL A 315 0.84 8.18 10.70
CA VAL A 315 1.68 7.16 10.05
C VAL A 315 3.17 7.36 10.32
N LEU A 316 3.68 8.60 10.25
CA LEU A 316 5.10 8.89 10.47
C LEU A 316 5.69 8.39 11.80
N PRO A 317 4.95 8.34 12.93
CA PRO A 317 5.48 7.83 14.19
C PRO A 317 6.03 6.40 14.12
N TYR A 318 5.56 5.57 13.18
CA TYR A 318 6.08 4.21 13.01
C TYR A 318 7.54 4.17 12.56
N PHE A 319 8.06 5.20 11.92
CA PHE A 319 9.43 5.21 11.38
C PHE A 319 10.50 5.57 12.43
N TYR A 320 10.08 5.86 13.66
CA TYR A 320 10.94 6.24 14.76
C TYR A 320 10.98 5.18 15.87
N THR A 321 12.09 5.14 16.59
CA THR A 321 12.22 4.37 17.82
C THR A 321 12.97 5.21 18.83
N TYR A 322 12.43 5.33 20.05
CA TYR A 322 13.06 6.13 21.09
C TYR A 322 14.19 5.33 21.72
N ASN A 323 15.41 5.85 21.63
CA ASN A 323 16.59 5.25 22.23
C ASN A 323 16.79 5.86 23.63
N LEU A 324 16.53 5.05 24.66
CA LEU A 324 16.60 5.45 26.06
C LEU A 324 18.01 5.84 26.52
N PHE A 325 19.05 5.29 25.89
CA PHE A 325 20.44 5.55 26.29
C PHE A 325 20.93 6.92 25.82
N ILE A 326 20.50 7.36 24.64
CA ILE A 326 20.87 8.66 24.06
C ILE A 326 19.80 9.74 24.28
N GLY A 327 18.61 9.36 24.74
CA GLY A 327 17.50 10.26 24.99
C GLY A 327 16.86 10.86 23.73
N LYS A 328 17.03 10.24 22.55
CA LYS A 328 16.57 10.77 21.25
C LYS A 328 15.84 9.70 20.43
N TYR A 329 15.03 10.15 19.47
CA TYR A 329 14.46 9.28 18.45
C TYR A 329 15.49 8.95 17.37
N GLU A 330 15.55 7.68 17.01
CA GLU A 330 16.34 7.19 15.88
C GLU A 330 15.41 6.64 14.80
N GLN A 331 15.84 6.75 13.55
CA GLN A 331 15.13 6.13 12.44
C GLN A 331 15.30 4.60 12.51
N ASN A 332 14.22 3.87 12.24
CA ASN A 332 14.23 2.42 12.25
C ASN A 332 14.20 1.82 10.83
N ARG A 333 14.35 0.49 10.75
CA ARG A 333 14.30 -0.25 9.48
C ARG A 333 12.89 -0.51 8.94
N ILE A 334 11.92 0.36 9.21
CA ILE A 334 10.63 0.30 8.51
C ILE A 334 10.79 0.97 7.15
N GLY A 335 10.56 0.19 6.09
CA GLY A 335 10.64 0.64 4.71
C GLY A 335 9.34 1.28 4.22
N PHE A 336 8.18 0.81 4.73
CA PHE A 336 6.89 1.43 4.42
C PHE A 336 5.81 1.10 5.46
N VAL A 337 4.78 1.94 5.49
CA VAL A 337 3.55 1.74 6.27
C VAL A 337 2.36 1.79 5.31
N GLN A 338 1.57 0.72 5.27
CA GLN A 338 0.35 0.61 4.46
C GLN A 338 -0.90 0.92 5.30
N THR A 339 -1.83 1.69 4.75
CA THR A 339 -3.16 1.92 5.34
C THR A 339 -4.26 1.29 4.48
N PRO A 340 -5.47 1.00 5.02
CA PRO A 340 -6.59 0.50 4.24
C PRO A 340 -6.96 1.36 3.02
N GLN A 341 -7.58 0.72 2.02
CA GLN A 341 -8.32 1.41 0.96
C GLN A 341 -9.81 1.14 1.17
N ASP A 342 -10.64 2.17 1.07
CA ASP A 342 -12.10 2.10 0.99
C ASP A 342 -12.58 3.13 -0.03
N PHE A 343 -13.84 3.03 -0.47
CA PHE A 343 -14.36 3.84 -1.56
C PHE A 343 -15.67 4.53 -1.18
N TYR A 344 -15.83 5.78 -1.60
CA TYR A 344 -16.98 6.61 -1.24
C TYR A 344 -18.19 6.43 -2.18
N ASN A 345 -17.99 5.94 -3.40
CA ASN A 345 -19.04 5.75 -4.43
C ASN A 345 -19.69 4.36 -4.44
N ILE A 346 -19.47 3.52 -3.41
CA ILE A 346 -19.97 2.15 -3.41
C ILE A 346 -21.50 2.13 -3.32
N PRO A 347 -22.22 1.53 -4.28
CA PRO A 347 -23.68 1.49 -4.24
C PRO A 347 -24.20 0.64 -3.07
N ALA A 348 -25.45 0.89 -2.68
CA ALA A 348 -26.11 0.13 -1.63
C ALA A 348 -26.04 -1.38 -1.91
N GLY A 349 -25.41 -2.11 -0.99
CA GLY A 349 -25.23 -3.55 -1.11
C GLY A 349 -24.07 -4.02 -1.96
N ASP A 350 -23.20 -3.11 -2.40
CA ASP A 350 -21.92 -3.39 -3.05
C ASP A 350 -22.04 -4.48 -4.12
N PRO A 351 -22.82 -4.26 -5.21
CA PRO A 351 -23.09 -5.26 -6.23
C PRO A 351 -21.82 -5.90 -6.77
N PHE A 352 -20.73 -5.14 -6.86
CA PHE A 352 -19.44 -5.51 -7.47
C PHE A 352 -18.36 -6.00 -6.48
N GLY A 353 -18.63 -5.93 -5.17
CA GLY A 353 -17.77 -6.47 -4.11
C GLY A 353 -16.47 -5.70 -3.89
N HIS A 354 -16.52 -4.36 -3.83
CA HIS A 354 -15.36 -3.47 -3.71
C HIS A 354 -14.77 -3.35 -2.31
N ARG A 355 -15.56 -3.47 -1.23
CA ARG A 355 -15.12 -3.13 0.15
C ARG A 355 -13.93 -3.94 0.67
N ALA A 356 -13.62 -5.10 0.08
CA ALA A 356 -12.45 -5.94 0.36
C ALA A 356 -12.11 -6.13 1.85
N SER A 357 -13.10 -6.15 2.74
CA SER A 357 -12.94 -6.07 4.19
C SER A 357 -12.18 -7.25 4.81
N LEU A 358 -12.18 -8.41 4.16
CA LEU A 358 -11.33 -9.54 4.54
C LEU A 358 -9.85 -9.24 4.31
N PHE A 359 -9.53 -8.59 3.20
CA PHE A 359 -8.16 -8.27 2.79
C PHE A 359 -7.58 -7.16 3.68
N TYR A 360 -8.20 -5.99 3.73
CA TYR A 360 -7.76 -4.87 4.56
C TYR A 360 -8.06 -5.08 6.07
N GLY A 361 -8.86 -6.08 6.44
CA GLY A 361 -9.04 -6.45 7.83
C GLY A 361 -8.05 -7.54 8.29
N PRO A 362 -8.56 -8.74 8.60
CA PRO A 362 -7.77 -9.81 9.22
C PRO A 362 -6.54 -10.22 8.40
N LEU A 363 -6.60 -10.21 7.06
CA LEU A 363 -5.49 -10.70 6.24
C LEU A 363 -4.27 -9.76 6.31
N GLN A 364 -4.44 -8.45 6.12
CA GLN A 364 -3.33 -7.49 6.27
C GLN A 364 -2.82 -7.42 7.72
N GLN A 365 -3.70 -7.54 8.71
CA GLN A 365 -3.31 -7.65 10.12
C GLN A 365 -2.49 -8.92 10.42
N GLY A 366 -2.85 -10.06 9.81
CA GLY A 366 -2.10 -11.32 9.88
C GLY A 366 -0.73 -11.23 9.24
N LYS A 367 -0.65 -10.54 8.09
CA LYS A 367 0.60 -10.25 7.39
C LYS A 367 1.51 -9.34 8.20
N ASP A 368 0.99 -8.29 8.82
CA ASP A 368 1.73 -7.37 9.69
C ASP A 368 2.41 -8.09 10.87
N GLY A 369 1.71 -9.03 11.52
CA GLY A 369 2.32 -9.84 12.58
C GLY A 369 3.47 -10.75 12.15
N MET A 370 3.61 -10.95 10.84
CA MET A 370 4.65 -11.75 10.20
C MET A 370 5.66 -10.89 9.43
N ASN A 371 5.64 -9.56 9.60
CA ASN A 371 6.48 -8.62 8.85
C ASN A 371 6.35 -8.80 7.32
N ALA A 372 5.12 -9.03 6.87
CA ALA A 372 4.79 -9.37 5.49
C ALA A 372 3.60 -8.55 4.95
N ALA A 373 3.18 -7.50 5.66
CA ALA A 373 2.20 -6.55 5.13
C ALA A 373 2.81 -5.92 3.88
N PHE A 374 2.15 -6.05 2.74
CA PHE A 374 2.71 -5.59 1.48
C PHE A 374 2.00 -4.33 0.99
N TYR A 375 2.75 -3.54 0.23
CA TYR A 375 2.32 -2.30 -0.39
C TYR A 375 1.28 -2.59 -1.49
N THR A 376 0.19 -1.82 -1.50
CA THR A 376 -0.96 -2.00 -2.41
C THR A 376 -1.14 -0.83 -3.39
N GLY A 377 -0.04 -0.15 -3.71
CA GLY A 377 0.04 0.86 -4.78
C GLY A 377 -0.45 2.26 -4.40
N THR A 378 -1.23 2.42 -3.35
CA THR A 378 -1.74 3.71 -2.85
C THR A 378 -1.95 3.65 -1.35
N ASN A 379 -2.19 4.80 -0.72
CA ASN A 379 -2.44 4.95 0.72
C ASN A 379 -1.27 4.41 1.58
N ALA A 380 -0.04 4.65 1.14
CA ALA A 380 1.15 4.19 1.84
C ALA A 380 2.23 5.27 1.90
N ILE A 381 2.95 5.31 3.02
CA ILE A 381 4.18 6.09 3.16
C ILE A 381 5.36 5.14 2.99
N LEU A 382 6.25 5.46 2.06
CA LEU A 382 7.49 4.74 1.80
C LEU A 382 8.68 5.60 2.26
N ARG A 383 9.68 4.94 2.85
CA ARG A 383 10.99 5.55 3.12
C ARG A 383 11.77 5.64 1.81
N ARG A 384 12.13 6.86 1.39
CA ARG A 384 12.84 7.09 0.13
C ARG A 384 14.17 6.32 0.08
N GLU A 385 14.94 6.37 1.15
CA GLU A 385 16.21 5.63 1.28
C GLU A 385 16.03 4.13 1.02
N ALA A 386 15.02 3.51 1.62
CA ALA A 386 14.75 2.08 1.45
C ALA A 386 14.43 1.76 -0.01
N LEU A 387 13.61 2.59 -0.65
CA LEU A 387 13.18 2.42 -2.03
C LEU A 387 14.35 2.57 -3.01
N ILE A 388 15.17 3.61 -2.84
CA ILE A 388 16.35 3.87 -3.67
C ILE A 388 17.40 2.79 -3.45
N ASN A 389 17.76 2.48 -2.20
CA ASN A 389 18.81 1.50 -1.89
C ASN A 389 18.50 0.13 -2.52
N VAL A 390 17.27 -0.35 -2.33
CA VAL A 390 16.84 -1.63 -2.88
C VAL A 390 16.71 -1.57 -4.40
N GLY A 391 16.09 -0.52 -4.94
CA GLY A 391 15.94 -0.37 -6.39
C GLY A 391 17.29 -0.28 -7.12
N LEU A 392 18.28 0.43 -6.56
CA LEU A 392 19.67 0.46 -7.05
C LEU A 392 20.31 -0.93 -7.06
N GLN A 393 20.12 -1.72 -5.99
CA GLN A 393 20.67 -3.07 -5.90
C GLN A 393 20.10 -3.96 -7.00
N TYR A 394 18.78 -3.98 -7.18
CA TYR A 394 18.15 -4.78 -8.24
C TYR A 394 18.50 -4.27 -9.63
N PHE A 395 18.61 -2.95 -9.80
CA PHE A 395 19.08 -2.38 -11.05
C PHE A 395 20.48 -2.85 -11.39
N ALA A 396 21.42 -2.86 -10.44
CA ALA A 396 22.78 -3.36 -10.66
C ALA A 396 22.79 -4.86 -11.03
N ASP A 397 22.00 -5.69 -10.32
CA ASP A 397 21.85 -7.12 -10.62
C ASP A 397 21.24 -7.39 -12.01
N GLU A 398 20.40 -6.48 -12.49
CA GLU A 398 19.77 -6.55 -13.80
C GLU A 398 20.68 -5.99 -14.90
N PHE A 399 21.39 -4.89 -14.62
CA PHE A 399 22.35 -4.25 -15.52
C PHE A 399 23.55 -5.15 -15.83
N THR A 400 24.04 -5.91 -14.83
CA THR A 400 25.10 -6.92 -15.05
C THR A 400 24.71 -8.03 -16.04
N LYS A 401 23.41 -8.19 -16.31
CA LYS A 401 22.90 -9.15 -17.32
C LYS A 401 22.61 -8.49 -18.66
N ASP A 402 22.28 -7.20 -18.66
CA ASP A 402 21.97 -6.41 -19.86
C ASP A 402 22.42 -4.95 -19.68
N GLU A 403 23.61 -4.64 -20.20
CA GLU A 403 24.23 -3.31 -20.10
C GLU A 403 23.43 -2.22 -20.84
N LYS A 404 22.53 -2.59 -21.76
CA LYS A 404 21.68 -1.60 -22.47
C LYS A 404 20.65 -0.93 -21.58
N ARG A 405 20.47 -1.43 -20.34
CA ARG A 405 19.49 -0.92 -19.39
C ARG A 405 19.93 0.34 -18.65
N LEU A 406 21.16 0.82 -18.85
CA LEU A 406 21.63 2.06 -18.23
C LEU A 406 20.71 3.25 -18.53
N ASP A 407 20.25 3.33 -19.78
CA ASP A 407 19.38 4.40 -20.26
C ASP A 407 18.00 4.41 -19.58
N GLU A 408 17.60 3.28 -18.98
CA GLU A 408 16.32 3.10 -18.30
C GLU A 408 16.41 3.30 -16.79
N PHE A 409 17.58 3.63 -16.24
CA PHE A 409 17.82 3.71 -14.79
C PHE A 409 16.74 4.51 -14.04
N GLN A 410 16.42 5.70 -14.55
CA GLN A 410 15.42 6.60 -13.97
C GLN A 410 14.00 6.00 -13.94
N LEU A 411 13.74 4.94 -14.73
CA LEU A 411 12.44 4.28 -14.84
C LEU A 411 12.35 2.98 -14.03
N VAL A 412 13.48 2.44 -13.54
CA VAL A 412 13.53 1.11 -12.92
C VAL A 412 14.28 1.04 -11.58
N GLY A 413 15.00 2.10 -11.20
CA GLY A 413 15.88 2.12 -10.02
C GLY A 413 15.21 2.28 -8.66
N GLY A 414 13.87 2.27 -8.58
CA GLY A 414 13.12 2.46 -7.34
C GLY A 414 12.02 1.40 -7.14
N VAL A 415 10.77 1.79 -7.37
CA VAL A 415 9.62 0.88 -7.46
C VAL A 415 9.87 -0.14 -8.57
N SER A 416 9.55 -1.41 -8.32
CA SER A 416 9.78 -2.49 -9.28
C SER A 416 9.02 -2.29 -10.59
N SER A 417 9.70 -2.43 -11.73
CA SER A 417 9.09 -2.37 -13.07
C SER A 417 8.85 -3.76 -13.69
N ASN A 418 9.07 -4.83 -12.92
CA ASN A 418 9.09 -6.22 -13.42
C ASN A 418 7.72 -6.87 -13.54
N SER A 419 6.62 -6.22 -13.14
CA SER A 419 5.27 -6.76 -13.29
C SER A 419 4.25 -5.62 -13.35
N ILE A 420 3.04 -5.92 -13.81
CA ILE A 420 1.87 -5.03 -13.71
C ILE A 420 1.48 -4.79 -12.24
N THR A 421 1.87 -5.67 -11.32
CA THR A 421 1.72 -5.49 -9.87
C THR A 421 3.07 -5.08 -9.28
N GLU A 422 3.51 -3.87 -9.61
CA GLU A 422 4.76 -3.28 -9.14
C GLU A 422 4.81 -3.17 -7.61
N ASP A 423 3.66 -2.94 -7.01
CA ASP A 423 3.44 -2.63 -5.61
C ASP A 423 3.83 -3.80 -4.69
N MET A 424 3.19 -4.96 -4.89
CA MET A 424 3.48 -6.18 -4.14
C MET A 424 4.91 -6.66 -4.40
N ASN A 425 5.42 -6.51 -5.63
CA ASN A 425 6.79 -6.91 -5.93
C ASN A 425 7.82 -6.00 -5.24
N THR A 426 7.58 -4.69 -5.20
CA THR A 426 8.41 -3.73 -4.46
C THR A 426 8.46 -4.08 -2.99
N ALA A 427 7.30 -4.36 -2.37
CA ALA A 427 7.25 -4.80 -0.98
C ALA A 427 8.06 -6.09 -0.73
N MET A 428 7.96 -7.07 -1.64
CA MET A 428 8.71 -8.32 -1.53
C MET A 428 10.23 -8.10 -1.67
N ARG A 429 10.66 -7.21 -2.56
CA ARG A 429 12.06 -6.81 -2.71
C ARG A 429 12.59 -6.11 -1.46
N LEU A 430 11.83 -5.16 -0.91
CA LEU A 430 12.15 -4.46 0.34
C LEU A 430 12.31 -5.46 1.51
N HIS A 431 11.37 -6.39 1.65
CA HIS A 431 11.45 -7.45 2.67
C HIS A 431 12.65 -8.37 2.47
N GLY A 432 12.99 -8.72 1.23
CA GLY A 432 14.17 -9.52 0.90
C GLY A 432 15.48 -8.82 1.26
N ALA A 433 15.51 -7.48 1.20
CA ALA A 433 16.64 -6.67 1.65
C ALA A 433 16.66 -6.42 3.18
N GLY A 434 15.71 -7.01 3.93
CA GLY A 434 15.66 -6.91 5.40
C GLY A 434 14.90 -5.68 5.93
N TRP A 435 14.29 -4.87 5.07
CA TRP A 435 13.36 -3.83 5.52
C TRP A 435 12.09 -4.45 6.11
N LYS A 436 11.47 -3.72 7.04
CA LYS A 436 10.22 -4.10 7.70
C LYS A 436 9.06 -3.30 7.15
N SER A 437 7.84 -3.82 7.30
CA SER A 437 6.63 -3.10 6.97
C SER A 437 5.62 -3.12 8.11
N ILE A 438 4.76 -2.12 8.12
CA ILE A 438 3.68 -1.98 9.09
C ILE A 438 2.34 -1.88 8.37
N TYR A 439 1.31 -2.51 8.93
CA TYR A 439 -0.07 -2.23 8.56
C TYR A 439 -0.75 -1.36 9.62
N HIS A 440 -1.19 -0.16 9.25
CA HIS A 440 -1.93 0.74 10.11
C HIS A 440 -3.42 0.72 9.73
N ASN A 441 -4.22 -0.03 10.49
CA ASN A 441 -5.65 -0.25 10.23
C ASN A 441 -6.53 0.95 10.65
N GLU A 442 -6.32 2.10 10.00
CA GLU A 442 -7.14 3.30 10.11
C GLU A 442 -7.40 3.83 8.69
N LEU A 443 -8.67 4.13 8.37
CA LEU A 443 -9.03 4.64 7.06
C LEU A 443 -8.60 6.11 6.94
N LEU A 444 -7.47 6.35 6.28
CA LEU A 444 -6.84 7.66 6.14
C LEU A 444 -6.96 8.27 4.74
N ALA A 445 -7.47 7.55 3.76
CA ALA A 445 -7.83 8.07 2.45
C ALA A 445 -8.92 7.20 1.82
N GLU A 446 -9.80 7.81 1.03
CA GLU A 446 -10.94 7.15 0.38
C GLU A 446 -10.91 7.40 -1.12
N GLY A 447 -11.16 6.35 -1.91
CA GLY A 447 -11.00 6.34 -3.37
C GLY A 447 -12.31 6.24 -4.16
N LEU A 448 -12.18 6.17 -5.48
CA LEU A 448 -13.25 5.77 -6.40
C LEU A 448 -13.15 4.28 -6.78
N ALA A 449 -14.23 3.54 -6.55
CA ALA A 449 -14.41 2.20 -7.07
C ALA A 449 -14.88 2.26 -8.54
N PRO A 450 -14.54 1.26 -9.37
CA PRO A 450 -15.16 1.13 -10.70
C PRO A 450 -16.69 1.05 -10.62
N ASP A 451 -17.39 1.81 -11.46
CA ASP A 451 -18.87 1.90 -11.40
C ASP A 451 -19.60 0.81 -12.20
N ASP A 452 -18.88 -0.05 -12.93
CA ASP A 452 -19.45 -1.07 -13.80
C ASP A 452 -18.72 -2.43 -13.71
N LEU A 453 -19.40 -3.50 -14.15
CA LEU A 453 -18.85 -4.86 -14.07
C LEU A 453 -17.64 -5.06 -15.00
N SER A 454 -17.64 -4.49 -16.20
CA SER A 454 -16.54 -4.65 -17.16
C SER A 454 -15.24 -4.07 -16.60
N SER A 455 -15.30 -2.84 -16.10
CA SER A 455 -14.18 -2.15 -15.45
C SER A 455 -13.68 -2.90 -14.20
N THR A 456 -14.61 -3.41 -13.39
CA THR A 456 -14.29 -4.24 -12.22
C THR A 456 -13.54 -5.51 -12.60
N LEU A 457 -14.04 -6.27 -13.59
CA LEU A 457 -13.40 -7.51 -14.02
C LEU A 457 -12.04 -7.26 -14.66
N LYS A 458 -11.89 -6.22 -15.47
CA LYS A 458 -10.59 -5.82 -16.03
C LYS A 458 -9.57 -5.50 -14.94
N GLN A 459 -9.98 -4.79 -13.88
CA GLN A 459 -9.10 -4.49 -12.75
C GLN A 459 -8.64 -5.76 -12.02
N ARG A 460 -9.57 -6.65 -11.65
CA ARG A 460 -9.24 -7.90 -10.96
C ARG A 460 -8.40 -8.85 -11.81
N LEU A 461 -8.62 -8.87 -13.13
CA LEU A 461 -7.82 -9.65 -14.07
C LEU A 461 -6.37 -9.16 -14.07
N ARG A 462 -6.12 -7.85 -14.10
CA ARG A 462 -4.76 -7.28 -14.00
C ARG A 462 -4.05 -7.67 -12.72
N TRP A 463 -4.74 -7.60 -11.57
CA TRP A 463 -4.18 -8.02 -10.28
C TRP A 463 -3.78 -9.50 -10.27
N ALA A 464 -4.65 -10.36 -10.80
CA ALA A 464 -4.38 -11.80 -10.90
C ALA A 464 -3.19 -12.09 -11.82
N GLN A 465 -3.19 -11.50 -13.02
CA GLN A 465 -2.12 -11.69 -14.01
C GLN A 465 -0.78 -11.20 -13.47
N GLY A 466 -0.71 -9.97 -12.96
CA GLY A 466 0.53 -9.41 -12.43
C GLY A 466 1.08 -10.21 -11.24
N THR A 467 0.21 -10.68 -10.35
CA THR A 467 0.63 -11.51 -9.21
C THR A 467 1.24 -12.84 -9.67
N ILE A 468 0.65 -13.50 -10.66
CA ILE A 468 1.18 -14.75 -11.22
C ILE A 468 2.49 -14.49 -11.99
N GLN A 469 2.63 -13.35 -12.67
CA GLN A 469 3.90 -12.96 -13.28
C GLN A 469 5.00 -12.81 -12.24
N VAL A 470 4.71 -12.20 -11.08
CA VAL A 470 5.67 -12.12 -9.98
C VAL A 470 6.05 -13.50 -9.47
N LEU A 471 5.08 -14.43 -9.32
CA LEU A 471 5.37 -15.81 -8.91
C LEU A 471 6.38 -16.50 -9.84
N LEU A 472 6.24 -16.31 -11.16
CA LEU A 472 7.13 -16.94 -12.15
C LEU A 472 8.49 -16.24 -12.25
N ARG A 473 8.54 -14.91 -12.09
CA ARG A 473 9.77 -14.11 -12.24
C ARG A 473 10.61 -14.06 -10.97
N GLU A 474 9.96 -13.94 -9.80
CA GLU A 474 10.61 -13.74 -8.50
C GLU A 474 9.97 -14.64 -7.43
N ASN A 475 9.93 -15.95 -7.70
CA ASN A 475 9.30 -16.94 -6.82
C ASN A 475 9.63 -16.69 -5.33
N PRO A 476 8.63 -16.38 -4.48
CA PRO A 476 8.85 -16.03 -3.08
C PRO A 476 9.44 -17.20 -2.28
N LEU A 477 9.19 -18.46 -2.69
CA LEU A 477 9.70 -19.63 -1.99
C LEU A 477 11.21 -19.77 -2.09
N THR A 478 11.83 -19.25 -3.15
CA THR A 478 13.28 -19.37 -3.41
C THR A 478 14.03 -18.03 -3.31
N LYS A 479 13.32 -16.89 -3.29
CA LYS A 479 13.94 -15.55 -3.19
C LYS A 479 14.83 -15.39 -1.95
N PRO A 480 16.11 -14.99 -2.04
CA PRO A 480 16.97 -14.82 -0.87
C PRO A 480 16.51 -13.69 0.06
N GLY A 481 16.93 -13.74 1.33
CA GLY A 481 16.67 -12.71 2.34
C GLY A 481 15.26 -12.71 2.96
N LEU A 482 14.26 -13.32 2.32
CA LEU A 482 12.94 -13.51 2.92
C LEU A 482 12.98 -14.54 4.07
N THR A 483 12.36 -14.17 5.19
CA THR A 483 12.06 -15.09 6.30
C THR A 483 11.03 -16.14 5.88
N PHE A 484 11.01 -17.29 6.56
CA PHE A 484 10.03 -18.35 6.31
C PHE A 484 8.58 -17.84 6.25
N TRP A 485 8.19 -16.98 7.21
CA TRP A 485 6.84 -16.43 7.26
C TRP A 485 6.52 -15.46 6.12
N GLN A 486 7.50 -14.65 5.69
CA GLN A 486 7.33 -13.78 4.52
C GLN A 486 7.14 -14.63 3.24
N ARG A 487 7.98 -15.67 3.04
CA ARG A 487 7.83 -16.59 1.89
C ARG A 487 6.43 -17.16 1.83
N LEU A 488 5.94 -17.66 2.97
CA LEU A 488 4.61 -18.25 3.09
C LEU A 488 3.50 -17.24 2.78
N GLN A 489 3.60 -16.01 3.29
CA GLN A 489 2.59 -14.97 3.12
C GLN A 489 2.50 -14.48 1.66
N TYR A 490 3.64 -14.31 0.97
CA TYR A 490 3.64 -13.97 -0.45
C TYR A 490 3.14 -15.14 -1.29
N PHE A 491 3.66 -16.35 -1.05
CA PHE A 491 3.24 -17.54 -1.77
C PHE A 491 1.74 -17.81 -1.63
N LYS A 492 1.18 -17.69 -0.41
CA LYS A 492 -0.26 -17.81 -0.15
C LYS A 492 -1.09 -16.88 -1.05
N THR A 493 -0.71 -15.62 -1.15
CA THR A 493 -1.41 -14.64 -1.99
C THR A 493 -1.36 -15.06 -3.46
N MET A 494 -0.20 -15.46 -3.95
CA MET A 494 -0.02 -15.92 -5.34
C MET A 494 -0.76 -17.23 -5.64
N TYR A 495 -0.68 -18.21 -4.73
CA TYR A 495 -1.35 -19.50 -4.80
C TYR A 495 -2.88 -19.36 -4.90
N SER A 496 -3.47 -18.37 -4.21
CA SER A 496 -4.92 -18.15 -4.17
C SER A 496 -5.56 -17.88 -5.54
N TYR A 497 -4.78 -17.37 -6.51
CA TYR A 497 -5.25 -17.10 -7.87
C TYR A 497 -5.45 -18.36 -8.71
N PHE A 498 -4.93 -19.52 -8.28
CA PHE A 498 -5.16 -20.81 -8.92
C PHE A 498 -6.50 -21.46 -8.49
N SER A 499 -7.24 -20.83 -7.57
CA SER A 499 -8.45 -21.43 -6.99
C SER A 499 -9.58 -21.63 -7.99
N GLY A 500 -9.56 -20.89 -9.11
CA GLY A 500 -10.54 -21.04 -10.18
C GLY A 500 -10.65 -22.47 -10.73
N PHE A 501 -9.53 -23.21 -10.82
CA PHE A 501 -9.54 -24.61 -11.28
C PHE A 501 -10.25 -25.55 -10.31
N ALA A 502 -9.97 -25.43 -9.01
CA ALA A 502 -10.63 -26.23 -7.98
C ALA A 502 -12.14 -25.91 -7.91
N THR A 503 -12.49 -24.61 -7.97
CA THR A 503 -13.89 -24.16 -7.99
C THR A 503 -14.66 -24.75 -9.15
N LEU A 504 -14.09 -24.77 -10.36
CA LEU A 504 -14.73 -25.38 -11.53
C LEU A 504 -15.05 -26.86 -11.29
N ILE A 505 -14.13 -27.62 -10.70
CA ILE A 505 -14.34 -29.03 -10.39
C ILE A 505 -15.49 -29.20 -9.38
N PHE A 506 -15.51 -28.40 -8.31
CA PHE A 506 -16.56 -28.49 -7.29
C PHE A 506 -17.96 -28.15 -7.83
N ILE A 507 -18.08 -27.12 -8.65
CA ILE A 507 -19.39 -26.72 -9.20
C ILE A 507 -19.87 -27.67 -10.31
N SER A 508 -18.95 -28.34 -11.03
CA SER A 508 -19.29 -29.32 -12.06
C SER A 508 -19.72 -30.68 -11.50
N CYS A 509 -19.23 -31.08 -10.32
CA CYS A 509 -19.53 -32.40 -9.75
C CYS A 509 -21.05 -32.66 -9.56
N PRO A 510 -21.84 -31.78 -8.91
CA PRO A 510 -23.28 -31.97 -8.79
C PRO A 510 -24.01 -32.02 -10.14
N ILE A 511 -23.55 -31.21 -11.12
CA ILE A 511 -24.13 -31.18 -12.46
C ILE A 511 -23.96 -32.53 -13.15
N ILE A 512 -22.73 -33.06 -13.14
CA ILE A 512 -22.42 -34.38 -13.73
C ILE A 512 -23.28 -35.45 -13.04
N TYR A 513 -23.38 -35.43 -11.72
CA TYR A 513 -24.20 -36.36 -10.95
C TYR A 513 -25.68 -36.32 -11.36
N PHE A 514 -26.29 -35.13 -11.50
CA PHE A 514 -27.71 -35.04 -11.86
C PHE A 514 -28.05 -35.72 -13.18
N PHE A 515 -27.17 -35.64 -14.18
CA PHE A 515 -27.43 -36.21 -15.51
C PHE A 515 -26.95 -37.65 -15.68
N THR A 516 -25.94 -38.07 -14.92
CA THR A 516 -25.28 -39.38 -15.13
C THR A 516 -25.48 -40.36 -13.99
N GLU A 517 -25.92 -39.90 -12.80
CA GLU A 517 -25.91 -40.66 -11.55
C GLU A 517 -24.51 -41.20 -11.16
N ILE A 518 -23.44 -40.75 -11.84
CA ILE A 518 -22.05 -41.10 -11.55
C ILE A 518 -21.55 -40.30 -10.36
N VAL A 519 -20.95 -41.03 -9.43
CA VAL A 519 -20.56 -40.55 -8.13
C VAL A 519 -19.05 -40.58 -7.95
N PRO A 520 -18.38 -39.48 -7.56
CA PRO A 520 -16.93 -39.47 -7.36
C PRO A 520 -16.47 -40.01 -5.99
N VAL A 521 -17.42 -40.30 -5.11
CA VAL A 521 -17.17 -40.85 -3.78
C VAL A 521 -17.81 -42.24 -3.75
N LYS A 522 -17.10 -43.29 -3.37
CA LYS A 522 -17.66 -44.65 -3.39
C LYS A 522 -18.60 -44.91 -2.20
N THR A 523 -18.24 -44.40 -1.03
CA THR A 523 -18.97 -44.63 0.22
C THR A 523 -19.96 -43.47 0.44
N TYR A 524 -21.26 -43.77 0.39
CA TYR A 524 -22.34 -42.83 0.71
C TYR A 524 -23.09 -43.27 1.97
N GLY A 525 -23.75 -42.31 2.64
CA GLY A 525 -24.52 -42.55 3.85
C GLY A 525 -23.80 -42.10 5.11
N SER A 526 -23.90 -42.89 6.18
CA SER A 526 -23.33 -42.56 7.50
C SER A 526 -21.81 -42.41 7.48
N ASP A 527 -21.11 -43.23 6.68
CA ASP A 527 -19.64 -43.17 6.55
C ASP A 527 -19.15 -41.86 5.91
N PHE A 528 -19.83 -41.40 4.85
CA PHE A 528 -19.55 -40.06 4.31
C PHE A 528 -19.86 -38.97 5.34
N ALA A 529 -21.02 -39.07 5.99
CA ALA A 529 -21.50 -38.05 6.92
C ALA A 529 -20.56 -37.85 8.12
N ILE A 530 -20.06 -38.94 8.72
CA ILE A 530 -19.20 -38.86 9.91
C ILE A 530 -17.83 -38.25 9.59
N HIS A 531 -17.30 -38.46 8.38
CA HIS A 531 -16.02 -37.86 7.98
C HIS A 531 -16.20 -36.42 7.47
N PHE A 532 -17.22 -36.17 6.66
CA PHE A 532 -17.40 -34.88 6.00
C PHE A 532 -17.96 -33.80 6.93
N PHE A 533 -19.07 -34.05 7.64
CA PHE A 533 -19.77 -32.99 8.37
C PHE A 533 -18.94 -32.41 9.53
N PRO A 534 -18.25 -33.19 10.37
CA PRO A 534 -17.39 -32.63 11.40
C PRO A 534 -16.27 -31.76 10.84
N ALA A 535 -15.58 -32.21 9.79
CA ALA A 535 -14.54 -31.42 9.13
C ALA A 535 -15.11 -30.12 8.52
N PHE A 536 -16.26 -30.20 7.85
CA PHE A 536 -16.93 -29.04 7.28
C PHE A 536 -17.41 -28.05 8.35
N ILE A 537 -18.06 -28.51 9.42
CA ILE A 537 -18.57 -27.65 10.50
C ILE A 537 -17.42 -26.93 11.20
N ILE A 538 -16.35 -27.65 11.56
CA ILE A 538 -15.19 -27.03 12.20
C ILE A 538 -14.51 -26.04 11.26
N ASN A 539 -14.43 -26.34 9.96
CA ASN A 539 -13.94 -25.40 8.95
C ASN A 539 -14.77 -24.10 8.94
N ARG A 540 -16.10 -24.22 8.92
CA ARG A 540 -17.02 -23.07 8.97
C ARG A 540 -16.87 -22.28 10.27
N LEU A 541 -16.77 -22.93 11.42
CA LEU A 541 -16.56 -22.27 12.71
C LEU A 541 -15.21 -21.53 12.76
N THR A 542 -14.15 -22.15 12.22
CA THR A 542 -12.81 -21.53 12.11
C THR A 542 -12.86 -20.28 11.24
N PHE A 543 -13.56 -20.35 10.10
CA PHE A 543 -13.74 -19.20 9.22
C PHE A 543 -14.52 -18.07 9.91
N LEU A 544 -15.62 -18.38 10.60
CA LEU A 544 -16.40 -17.40 11.37
C LEU A 544 -15.56 -16.73 12.49
N ALA A 545 -14.68 -17.50 13.14
CA ALA A 545 -13.75 -16.95 14.13
C ALA A 545 -12.69 -16.03 13.49
N ALA A 546 -12.21 -16.35 12.29
CA ALA A 546 -11.25 -15.53 11.55
C ALA A 546 -11.86 -14.20 11.07
N THR A 547 -13.14 -14.23 10.66
CA THR A 547 -13.87 -13.05 10.17
C THR A 547 -14.58 -12.28 11.29
N TRP A 548 -14.27 -12.58 12.55
CA TRP A 548 -14.94 -11.97 13.68
C TRP A 548 -14.82 -10.43 13.66
N GLY A 549 -15.97 -9.76 13.74
CA GLY A 549 -16.07 -8.29 13.70
C GLY A 549 -16.31 -7.69 12.32
N ILE A 550 -16.35 -8.50 11.26
CA ILE A 550 -16.76 -8.06 9.92
C ILE A 550 -18.28 -8.28 9.76
N PRO A 551 -19.03 -7.34 9.16
CA PRO A 551 -20.45 -7.53 8.91
C PRO A 551 -20.73 -8.80 8.08
N ALA A 552 -21.72 -9.61 8.50
CA ALA A 552 -22.04 -10.88 7.85
C ALA A 552 -22.33 -10.73 6.35
N ARG A 553 -22.94 -9.61 5.94
CA ARG A 553 -23.19 -9.29 4.53
C ARG A 553 -21.91 -9.17 3.70
N GLU A 554 -20.85 -8.58 4.27
CA GLU A 554 -19.56 -8.40 3.59
C GLU A 554 -18.77 -9.70 3.52
N VAL A 555 -18.86 -10.52 4.59
CA VAL A 555 -18.29 -11.88 4.59
C VAL A 555 -18.95 -12.72 3.51
N TRP A 556 -20.29 -12.73 3.47
CA TRP A 556 -21.07 -13.41 2.44
C TRP A 556 -20.69 -12.93 1.04
N ARG A 557 -20.66 -11.61 0.83
CA ARG A 557 -20.27 -11.02 -0.47
C ARG A 557 -18.87 -11.46 -0.91
N SER A 558 -17.93 -11.56 0.03
CA SER A 558 -16.57 -12.03 -0.25
C SER A 558 -16.54 -13.50 -0.66
N GLU A 559 -17.32 -14.37 0.00
CA GLU A 559 -17.47 -15.78 -0.40
C GLU A 559 -18.08 -15.92 -1.80
N GLN A 560 -19.14 -15.15 -2.10
CA GLN A 560 -19.76 -15.15 -3.42
C GLN A 560 -18.74 -14.78 -4.52
N TYR A 561 -17.95 -13.73 -4.32
CA TYR A 561 -16.94 -13.30 -5.29
C TYR A 561 -15.73 -14.23 -5.38
N ALA A 562 -15.36 -14.92 -4.30
CA ALA A 562 -14.29 -15.93 -4.34
C ALA A 562 -14.63 -17.08 -5.30
N ILE A 563 -15.92 -17.46 -5.36
CA ILE A 563 -16.42 -18.53 -6.23
C ILE A 563 -16.78 -18.00 -7.62
N ALA A 564 -17.53 -16.91 -7.70
CA ALA A 564 -18.06 -16.39 -8.97
C ALA A 564 -16.99 -15.89 -9.96
N LEU A 565 -15.77 -15.61 -9.49
CA LEU A 565 -14.64 -15.18 -10.32
C LEU A 565 -13.83 -16.34 -10.92
N PHE A 566 -14.23 -17.60 -10.73
CA PHE A 566 -13.47 -18.75 -11.23
C PHE A 566 -13.05 -18.66 -12.72
N PRO A 567 -13.87 -18.17 -13.68
CA PRO A 567 -13.44 -18.11 -15.08
C PRO A 567 -12.37 -17.04 -15.28
N LEU A 568 -12.47 -15.92 -14.56
CA LEU A 568 -11.48 -14.85 -14.61
C LEU A 568 -10.14 -15.31 -14.05
N LEU A 569 -10.16 -16.08 -12.95
CA LEU A 569 -8.95 -16.65 -12.34
C LEU A 569 -8.27 -17.65 -13.27
N ILE A 570 -9.04 -18.54 -13.90
CA ILE A 570 -8.52 -19.48 -14.91
C ILE A 570 -7.94 -18.70 -16.11
N GLN A 571 -8.65 -17.69 -16.60
CA GLN A 571 -8.17 -16.83 -17.69
C GLN A 571 -6.86 -16.14 -17.33
N ALA A 572 -6.73 -15.62 -16.11
CA ALA A 572 -5.50 -14.97 -15.64
C ALA A 572 -4.32 -15.95 -15.70
N VAL A 573 -4.47 -17.13 -15.10
CA VAL A 573 -3.43 -18.18 -15.12
C VAL A 573 -3.09 -18.56 -16.56
N TRP A 574 -4.09 -18.91 -17.37
CA TRP A 574 -3.89 -19.31 -18.76
C TRP A 574 -3.13 -18.26 -19.57
N SER A 575 -3.51 -16.98 -19.45
CA SER A 575 -2.89 -15.88 -20.19
C SER A 575 -1.40 -15.69 -19.87
N VAL A 576 -1.01 -15.87 -18.59
CA VAL A 576 0.38 -15.71 -18.17
C VAL A 576 1.22 -16.89 -18.63
N PHE A 577 0.73 -18.12 -18.47
CA PHE A 577 1.45 -19.32 -18.88
C PHE A 577 1.57 -19.47 -20.40
N THR A 578 0.65 -18.90 -21.17
CA THR A 578 0.70 -18.90 -22.65
C THR A 578 1.44 -17.69 -23.24
N GLY A 579 1.93 -16.76 -22.41
CA GLY A 579 2.68 -15.59 -22.86
C GLY A 579 1.86 -14.59 -23.67
N GLN A 580 0.53 -14.57 -23.52
CA GLN A 580 -0.31 -13.58 -24.20
C GLN A 580 0.10 -12.17 -23.78
N LYS A 581 0.37 -11.29 -24.76
CA LYS A 581 0.71 -9.88 -24.49
C LYS A 581 -0.45 -9.23 -23.75
N LEU A 582 -0.18 -8.80 -22.53
CA LEU A 582 -1.15 -8.10 -21.69
C LEU A 582 -1.27 -6.67 -22.18
N ASN A 583 -2.34 -6.36 -22.90
CA ASN A 583 -2.64 -4.97 -23.25
C ASN A 583 -3.16 -4.25 -22.00
N PHE A 584 -2.33 -3.37 -21.44
CA PHE A 584 -2.73 -2.49 -20.35
C PHE A 584 -3.72 -1.45 -20.89
N GLN A 585 -4.99 -1.57 -20.49
CA GLN A 585 -6.00 -0.53 -20.69
C GLN A 585 -6.32 0.09 -19.33
N VAL A 586 -6.18 1.41 -19.24
CA VAL A 586 -6.60 2.17 -18.07
C VAL A 586 -8.10 2.01 -17.88
N THR A 587 -8.49 1.72 -16.64
CA THR A 587 -9.90 1.58 -16.29
C THR A 587 -10.59 2.95 -16.44
N PRO A 588 -11.66 3.07 -17.23
CA PRO A 588 -12.41 4.32 -17.31
C PRO A 588 -12.83 4.78 -15.92
N LYS A 589 -12.61 6.06 -15.61
CA LYS A 589 -13.06 6.69 -14.35
C LYS A 589 -14.40 7.41 -14.49
N GLN A 590 -14.99 7.35 -15.68
CA GLN A 590 -16.34 7.80 -15.95
C GLN A 590 -17.29 6.61 -15.94
N ARG A 591 -18.48 6.83 -15.40
CA ARG A 591 -19.54 5.82 -15.27
C ARG A 591 -19.94 5.27 -16.64
N GLN A 592 -19.91 3.94 -16.79
CA GLN A 592 -20.47 3.26 -17.95
C GLN A 592 -21.73 2.50 -17.53
N SER A 593 -22.84 2.68 -18.26
CA SER A 593 -24.06 1.90 -18.09
C SER A 593 -24.18 0.85 -19.19
N GLY A 594 -24.53 -0.38 -18.82
CA GLY A 594 -24.65 -1.46 -19.78
C GLY A 594 -25.04 -2.79 -19.15
N ILE A 595 -25.58 -3.69 -19.98
CA ILE A 595 -25.83 -5.08 -19.60
C ILE A 595 -24.67 -5.93 -20.13
N TYR A 596 -24.01 -6.67 -19.24
CA TYR A 596 -22.75 -7.36 -19.50
C TYR A 596 -22.86 -8.90 -19.44
N LEU A 597 -24.00 -9.47 -19.86
CA LEU A 597 -24.24 -10.93 -19.80
C LEU A 597 -23.16 -11.75 -20.55
N ARG A 598 -22.61 -11.21 -21.64
CA ARG A 598 -21.52 -11.85 -22.38
C ARG A 598 -20.25 -12.02 -21.55
N LEU A 599 -19.98 -11.14 -20.58
CA LEU A 599 -18.80 -11.25 -19.71
C LEU A 599 -18.94 -12.39 -18.68
N VAL A 600 -20.17 -12.81 -18.38
CA VAL A 600 -20.47 -13.83 -17.37
C VAL A 600 -21.06 -15.11 -17.98
N TRP A 601 -20.82 -15.34 -19.28
CA TRP A 601 -21.36 -16.50 -19.99
C TRP A 601 -20.98 -17.85 -19.36
N PRO A 602 -19.74 -18.08 -18.84
CA PRO A 602 -19.42 -19.36 -18.21
C PRO A 602 -20.25 -19.59 -16.94
N GLN A 603 -20.45 -18.53 -16.15
CA GLN A 603 -21.30 -18.60 -14.96
C GLN A 603 -22.76 -18.85 -15.34
N LEU A 604 -23.28 -18.21 -16.39
CA LEU A 604 -24.65 -18.44 -16.88
C LEU A 604 -24.86 -19.89 -17.34
N VAL A 605 -23.90 -20.48 -18.04
CA VAL A 605 -23.96 -21.89 -18.47
C VAL A 605 -24.02 -22.82 -17.27
N ILE A 606 -23.12 -22.65 -16.30
CA ILE A 606 -23.13 -23.45 -15.06
C ILE A 606 -24.44 -23.25 -14.29
N PHE A 607 -24.94 -22.02 -14.20
CA PHE A 607 -26.19 -21.69 -13.52
C PHE A 607 -27.39 -22.38 -14.18
N ALA A 608 -27.50 -22.32 -15.50
CA ALA A 608 -28.57 -22.96 -16.27
C ALA A 608 -28.50 -24.49 -16.17
N LEU A 609 -27.32 -25.09 -16.36
CA LEU A 609 -27.13 -26.54 -16.25
C LEU A 609 -27.46 -27.06 -14.85
N THR A 610 -27.13 -26.29 -13.81
CA THR A 610 -27.46 -26.64 -12.42
C THR A 610 -28.97 -26.63 -12.19
N ILE A 611 -29.69 -25.62 -12.66
CA ILE A 611 -31.16 -25.56 -12.57
C ILE A 611 -31.79 -26.73 -13.34
N LEU A 612 -31.35 -26.96 -14.57
CA LEU A 612 -31.85 -28.08 -15.38
C LEU A 612 -31.58 -29.42 -14.71
N GLY A 613 -30.42 -29.61 -14.08
CA GLY A 613 -30.10 -30.81 -13.31
C GLY A 613 -31.01 -31.03 -12.10
N ILE A 614 -31.31 -29.96 -11.34
CA ILE A 614 -32.26 -30.03 -10.22
C ILE A 614 -33.66 -30.38 -10.73
N LEU A 615 -34.15 -29.71 -11.79
CA LEU A 615 -35.46 -29.98 -12.38
C LEU A 615 -35.56 -31.41 -12.91
N TRP A 616 -34.49 -31.89 -13.56
CA TRP A 616 -34.39 -33.27 -14.03
C TRP A 616 -34.46 -34.28 -12.87
N SER A 617 -33.76 -33.99 -11.78
CA SER A 617 -33.81 -34.80 -10.57
C SER A 617 -35.22 -34.83 -9.94
N ILE A 618 -35.92 -33.70 -9.92
CA ILE A 618 -37.31 -33.62 -9.41
C ILE A 618 -38.25 -34.43 -10.31
N TYR A 619 -38.11 -34.30 -11.63
CA TYR A 619 -38.91 -35.06 -12.58
C TYR A 619 -38.70 -36.58 -12.43
N ARG A 620 -37.43 -37.03 -12.37
CA ARG A 620 -37.06 -38.43 -12.15
C ARG A 620 -37.59 -38.99 -10.84
N PHE A 621 -37.61 -38.17 -9.78
CA PHE A 621 -38.23 -38.54 -8.51
C PHE A 621 -39.74 -38.72 -8.64
N ALA A 622 -40.42 -37.78 -9.31
CA ALA A 622 -41.88 -37.82 -9.49
C ALA A 622 -42.36 -39.04 -10.29
N ILE A 623 -41.58 -39.52 -11.26
CA ILE A 623 -41.90 -40.73 -12.04
C ILE A 623 -41.38 -42.03 -11.40
N GLY A 624 -40.80 -41.98 -10.20
CA GLY A 624 -40.31 -43.16 -9.48
C GLY A 624 -39.03 -43.80 -10.06
N HIS A 625 -38.30 -43.11 -10.94
CA HIS A 625 -37.08 -43.61 -11.60
C HIS A 625 -35.79 -43.18 -10.88
N LEU A 626 -35.83 -42.98 -9.57
CA LEU A 626 -34.71 -42.40 -8.83
C LEU A 626 -34.19 -43.40 -7.79
N HIS A 627 -33.05 -44.02 -8.09
CA HIS A 627 -32.48 -45.12 -7.32
C HIS A 627 -32.06 -44.71 -5.89
N ASN A 628 -31.68 -43.44 -5.67
CA ASN A 628 -31.20 -42.95 -4.36
C ASN A 628 -31.65 -41.50 -4.03
N PRO A 629 -32.91 -41.30 -3.57
CA PRO A 629 -33.47 -39.97 -3.31
C PRO A 629 -32.65 -39.07 -2.38
N TRP A 630 -32.02 -39.65 -1.35
CA TRP A 630 -31.23 -38.89 -0.38
C TRP A 630 -29.97 -38.25 -0.98
N ILE A 631 -29.31 -38.92 -1.92
CA ILE A 631 -28.08 -38.39 -2.55
C ILE A 631 -28.43 -37.25 -3.51
N HIS A 632 -29.55 -37.37 -4.23
CA HIS A 632 -30.10 -36.29 -5.05
C HIS A 632 -30.51 -35.07 -4.21
N LEU A 633 -31.10 -35.28 -3.03
CA LEU A 633 -31.43 -34.20 -2.11
C LEU A 633 -30.17 -33.47 -1.62
N LEU A 634 -29.14 -34.21 -1.20
CA LEU A 634 -27.88 -33.63 -0.74
C LEU A 634 -27.19 -32.83 -1.85
N ASN A 635 -27.09 -33.39 -3.06
CA ASN A 635 -26.53 -32.67 -4.22
C ASN A 635 -27.37 -31.45 -4.61
N SER A 636 -28.70 -31.52 -4.47
CA SER A 636 -29.59 -30.36 -4.70
C SER A 636 -29.33 -29.24 -3.69
N ALA A 637 -29.11 -29.57 -2.41
CA ALA A 637 -28.75 -28.57 -1.41
C ALA A 637 -27.41 -27.88 -1.74
N TRP A 638 -26.38 -28.63 -2.13
CA TRP A 638 -25.10 -28.09 -2.59
C TRP A 638 -25.24 -27.27 -3.88
N ALA A 639 -26.03 -27.74 -4.83
CA ALA A 639 -26.32 -27.05 -6.07
C ALA A 639 -27.03 -25.70 -5.81
N ILE A 640 -28.02 -25.66 -4.92
CA ILE A 640 -28.69 -24.42 -4.49
C ILE A 640 -27.69 -23.47 -3.83
N TYR A 641 -26.82 -23.96 -2.96
CA TYR A 641 -25.76 -23.14 -2.36
C TYR A 641 -24.84 -22.53 -3.43
N ASN A 642 -24.42 -23.32 -4.43
CA ASN A 642 -23.63 -22.85 -5.57
C ASN A 642 -24.37 -21.80 -6.40
N LEU A 643 -25.67 -21.98 -6.66
CA LEU A 643 -26.51 -20.99 -7.34
C LEU A 643 -26.54 -19.66 -6.58
N LEU A 644 -26.70 -19.70 -5.24
CA LEU A 644 -26.70 -18.49 -4.40
C LEU A 644 -25.35 -17.75 -4.43
N LEU A 645 -24.24 -18.49 -4.56
CA LEU A 645 -22.90 -17.91 -4.69
C LEU A 645 -22.68 -17.27 -6.06
N LEU A 646 -23.05 -17.96 -7.15
CA LEU A 646 -22.91 -17.48 -8.52
C LEU A 646 -23.88 -16.33 -8.85
N TRP A 647 -25.03 -16.27 -8.18
CA TRP A 647 -26.05 -15.26 -8.43
C TRP A 647 -25.52 -13.81 -8.35
N VAL A 648 -24.52 -13.55 -7.49
CA VAL A 648 -24.00 -12.19 -7.31
C VAL A 648 -23.48 -11.57 -8.59
N ILE A 649 -22.73 -12.34 -9.38
CA ILE A 649 -22.06 -11.81 -10.58
C ILE A 649 -23.04 -11.70 -11.76
N ILE A 650 -24.03 -12.61 -11.80
CA ILE A 650 -25.13 -12.54 -12.77
C ILE A 650 -25.95 -11.29 -12.49
N ARG A 651 -26.33 -11.05 -11.23
CA ARG A 651 -27.03 -9.83 -10.82
C ARG A 651 -26.20 -8.58 -11.11
N ALA A 652 -24.89 -8.61 -10.84
CA ALA A 652 -23.99 -7.51 -11.15
C ALA A 652 -23.93 -7.21 -12.66
N SER A 653 -24.05 -8.24 -13.52
CA SER A 653 -24.02 -8.05 -14.98
C SER A 653 -25.24 -7.34 -15.56
N VAL A 654 -26.36 -7.35 -14.84
CA VAL A 654 -27.59 -6.64 -15.21
C VAL A 654 -27.85 -5.43 -14.31
N TRP A 655 -26.96 -5.17 -13.34
CA TRP A 655 -27.14 -4.06 -12.42
C TRP A 655 -27.08 -2.74 -13.18
N GLN A 656 -28.07 -1.90 -12.95
CA GLN A 656 -28.11 -0.53 -13.43
C GLN A 656 -28.23 0.38 -12.22
N PRO A 657 -27.61 1.56 -12.27
CA PRO A 657 -27.84 2.56 -11.25
C PRO A 657 -29.30 3.02 -11.23
N ALA A 658 -29.75 3.53 -10.08
CA ALA A 658 -31.02 4.25 -10.04
C ALA A 658 -30.93 5.44 -11.00
N LYS A 659 -32.00 5.69 -11.77
CA LYS A 659 -32.11 6.94 -12.53
C LYS A 659 -32.17 8.07 -11.51
N GLU A 660 -31.22 8.99 -11.59
CA GLU A 660 -31.24 10.25 -10.84
C GLU A 660 -32.42 11.14 -11.26
#